data_AF-A0A1B6BA62-F1
#
_entry.id   AF-A0A1B6BA62-F1
#
_cell.length_a   1.000
_cell.length_b   1.000
_cell.length_c   1.000
_cell.angle_alpha   90.00
_cell.angle_beta   90.00
_cell.angle_gamma   90.00
#
_symmetry.space_group_name_H-M   'P 1'
#
loop_
_entity.id
_entity.type
_entity.pdbx_description
1 polymer ?
#
loop_
_entity_poly.entity_id
_entity_poly.type
_entity_poly.pdbx_seq_one_letter_code
_entity_poly.pdbx_strand_id
1 'polypeptide(L)'
;MRRYMGLILNFYKPYKLYSSLYFLGILFDLAVESFVALSFKFLIDNAISVKQKEVMVLVLVLLLLSTVIAKIGFIIRSFLYAKVATGITKNLRIALYGHLQNRSVQFFLDTKLGDILSHFSTDLASVEALTYRAVPAGAYAVIGIVLNLIIIFILEWRLALISLIGLVFCLTSPYLFSRKAAQFNEIVKATQADLLSDAEESISAQKVIKAFNLQDTFMHKLEGKSSHLEDTGTRAFFFNDLMEITPNLIIELFNVLIIAIGAFMAFNDVISAGTLVSFNSLFIGLSGAVASLTWVFPLFMESSASIKRLQKFMSIEDEAPTSADGNTEMHFEQEIKFDQVSFGYVPNQMTLKALNLVIPKGKSVAIVGSSGSGKSSILNLIMRFYDANSGKVYIDSVDITQISRHNIRNKVGIVLQDNFLFNRSIKDNLSLANEKATLEDMIHASQLAEIHAFIMTLEDQYDTIVGERGGKLSGGQRQRLALARALISDPELLILDEATSALDPKTELAINSTLEKLAEHKTLVAITHRLENITNYDLIYVIEDGFVKESGSHQELMHASGPYAELYDKQHGFIISDAFTHAEIEMERLSKIKLFGKLDEFMLNELKLFFKSEFYDVDHNIIKAGDYGDCFYVIVRGQVVVSVMLESGLEKAVSVLEDGDYFGEIALLKSVPRTATIRAKSPSLILSLKRDHFDQILSKAPSLKREMSEEMEIRLKQLACFGSDFYSS
;
A
#
# COMPACT_ATOMS: atom_id res chain seq x y z
N MET A 1 17.42 20.12 15.47
CA MET A 1 18.58 20.37 14.60
C MET A 1 19.77 19.42 14.88
N ARG A 2 20.32 19.37 16.12
CA ARG A 2 21.44 18.46 16.46
C ARG A 2 21.20 16.96 16.20
N ARG A 3 20.01 16.43 16.54
CA ARG A 3 19.63 15.03 16.20
C ARG A 3 19.49 14.80 14.68
N TYR A 4 19.07 15.81 13.91
CA TYR A 4 18.88 15.73 12.45
C TYR A 4 20.22 15.60 11.71
N MET A 5 21.23 16.38 12.14
CA MET A 5 22.59 16.28 11.61
C MET A 5 23.24 14.94 11.94
N GLY A 6 22.96 14.34 13.10
CA GLY A 6 23.54 13.06 13.51
C GLY A 6 23.21 11.88 12.58
N LEU A 7 21.98 11.80 12.08
CA LEU A 7 21.56 10.72 11.17
C LEU A 7 22.20 10.87 9.79
N ILE A 8 22.21 12.10 9.24
CA ILE A 8 22.89 12.40 7.97
C ILE A 8 24.39 12.17 8.10
N LEU A 9 25.02 12.66 9.18
CA LEU A 9 26.45 12.47 9.45
C LEU A 9 26.82 10.98 9.55
N ASN A 10 25.93 10.12 10.05
CA ASN A 10 26.16 8.67 10.03
C ASN A 10 26.27 8.12 8.60
N PHE A 11 25.49 8.62 7.65
CA PHE A 11 25.61 8.24 6.23
C PHE A 11 26.84 8.84 5.53
N TYR A 12 27.41 9.94 6.05
CA TYR A 12 28.70 10.48 5.57
C TYR A 12 29.92 9.71 6.10
N LYS A 13 29.79 8.95 7.21
CA LYS A 13 30.93 8.24 7.84
C LYS A 13 31.67 7.26 6.91
N PRO A 14 31.00 6.48 6.04
CA PRO A 14 31.70 5.59 5.10
C PRO A 14 32.51 6.35 4.03
N TYR A 15 32.18 7.63 3.78
CA TYR A 15 32.77 8.44 2.71
C TYR A 15 33.65 9.57 3.24
N LYS A 16 34.21 9.43 4.44
CA LYS A 16 35.03 10.46 5.10
C LYS A 16 36.19 10.96 4.24
N LEU A 17 36.95 10.04 3.62
CA LEU A 17 38.09 10.42 2.78
C LEU A 17 37.68 11.30 1.58
N TYR A 18 36.68 10.87 0.83
CA TYR A 18 36.15 11.62 -0.31
C TYR A 18 35.57 12.98 0.11
N SER A 19 34.87 13.01 1.24
CA SER A 19 34.32 14.26 1.80
C SER A 19 35.44 15.22 2.20
N SER A 20 36.50 14.73 2.86
CA SER A 20 37.66 15.56 3.23
C SER A 20 38.39 16.11 2.01
N LEU A 21 38.61 15.30 0.97
CA LEU A 21 39.21 15.75 -0.29
C LEU A 21 38.31 16.77 -1.02
N TYR A 22 36.99 16.61 -0.96
CA TYR A 22 36.04 17.59 -1.49
C TYR A 22 36.18 18.95 -0.79
N PHE A 23 36.20 19.00 0.55
CA PHE A 23 36.38 20.25 1.30
C PHE A 23 37.76 20.89 1.06
N LEU A 24 38.83 20.08 0.95
CA LEU A 24 40.15 20.56 0.56
C LEU A 24 40.11 21.21 -0.84
N GLY A 25 39.40 20.58 -1.78
CA GLY A 25 39.18 21.12 -3.12
C GLY A 25 38.42 22.46 -3.12
N ILE A 26 37.44 22.65 -2.23
CA ILE A 26 36.74 23.94 -2.10
C ILE A 26 37.74 25.03 -1.70
N LEU A 27 38.58 24.77 -0.70
CA LEU A 27 39.58 25.74 -0.24
C LEU A 27 40.57 26.08 -1.34
N PHE A 28 41.00 25.07 -2.13
CA PHE A 28 41.87 25.28 -3.27
C PHE A 28 41.21 26.16 -4.35
N ASP A 29 39.98 25.85 -4.76
CA ASP A 29 39.25 26.63 -5.77
C ASP A 29 39.07 28.09 -5.33
N LEU A 30 38.65 28.32 -4.08
CA LEU A 30 38.46 29.66 -3.52
C LEU A 30 39.78 30.42 -3.38
N ALA A 31 40.88 29.74 -3.06
CA ALA A 31 42.20 30.36 -3.01
C ALA A 31 42.67 30.80 -4.41
N VAL A 32 42.39 29.99 -5.44
CA VAL A 32 42.71 30.35 -6.83
C VAL A 32 41.84 31.52 -7.31
N GLU A 33 40.54 31.52 -7.00
CA GLU A 33 39.62 32.64 -7.30
C GLU A 33 40.10 33.94 -6.64
N SER A 34 40.49 33.85 -5.36
CA SER A 34 41.07 34.98 -4.61
C SER A 34 42.38 35.47 -5.22
N PHE A 35 43.25 34.55 -5.67
CA PHE A 35 44.51 34.88 -6.35
C PHE A 35 44.25 35.62 -7.67
N VAL A 36 43.29 35.16 -8.47
CA VAL A 36 42.88 35.84 -9.71
C VAL A 36 42.43 37.26 -9.41
N ALA A 37 41.57 37.45 -8.39
CA ALA A 37 41.09 38.77 -8.02
C ALA A 37 42.23 39.70 -7.56
N LEU A 38 43.16 39.22 -6.73
CA LEU A 38 44.33 40.00 -6.28
C LEU A 38 45.34 40.29 -7.38
N SER A 39 45.43 39.44 -8.40
CA SER A 39 46.33 39.64 -9.53
C SER A 39 45.97 40.88 -10.35
N PHE A 40 44.71 41.33 -10.34
CA PHE A 40 44.30 42.58 -10.99
C PHE A 40 45.02 43.80 -10.40
N LYS A 41 45.27 43.82 -9.08
CA LYS A 41 46.04 44.88 -8.43
C LYS A 41 47.44 44.93 -9.00
N PHE A 42 48.11 43.77 -9.05
CA PHE A 42 49.46 43.68 -9.57
C PHE A 42 49.53 43.98 -11.08
N LEU A 43 48.55 43.53 -11.87
CA LEU A 43 48.46 43.83 -13.29
C LEU A 43 48.33 45.34 -13.54
N ILE A 44 47.46 46.02 -12.80
CA ILE A 44 47.18 47.45 -13.00
C ILE A 44 48.31 48.31 -12.43
N ASP A 45 48.73 48.06 -11.19
CA ASP A 45 49.69 48.91 -10.50
C ASP A 45 51.12 48.70 -10.99
N ASN A 46 51.53 47.44 -11.26
CA ASN A 46 52.91 47.13 -11.61
C ASN A 46 53.15 46.94 -13.12
N ALA A 47 52.15 46.57 -13.90
CA ALA A 47 52.32 46.29 -15.33
C ALA A 47 51.78 47.43 -16.21
N ILE A 48 50.50 47.79 -16.06
CA ILE A 48 49.82 48.78 -16.92
C ILE A 48 50.28 50.20 -16.59
N SER A 49 50.26 50.59 -15.31
CA SER A 49 50.63 51.95 -14.88
C SER A 49 52.11 52.27 -15.17
N VAL A 50 52.99 51.28 -15.03
CA VAL A 50 54.45 51.41 -15.31
C VAL A 50 54.79 51.08 -16.77
N LYS A 51 53.82 50.65 -17.58
CA LYS A 51 53.97 50.22 -19.00
C LYS A 51 55.03 49.12 -19.22
N GLN A 52 55.17 48.19 -18.28
CA GLN A 52 56.12 47.06 -18.37
C GLN A 52 55.48 45.84 -19.04
N LYS A 53 55.82 45.60 -20.30
CA LYS A 53 55.26 44.50 -21.12
C LYS A 53 55.58 43.11 -20.56
N GLU A 54 56.79 42.90 -20.04
CA GLU A 54 57.23 41.60 -19.54
C GLU A 54 56.42 41.14 -18.32
N VAL A 55 56.22 42.05 -17.35
CA VAL A 55 55.38 41.82 -16.17
C VAL A 55 53.93 41.55 -16.57
N MET A 56 53.41 42.31 -17.55
CA MET A 56 52.06 42.13 -18.06
C MET A 56 51.86 40.72 -18.66
N VAL A 57 52.77 40.28 -19.53
CA VAL A 57 52.71 38.95 -20.15
C VAL A 57 52.82 37.85 -19.09
N LEU A 58 53.72 37.99 -18.12
CA LEU A 58 53.88 37.01 -17.03
C LEU A 58 52.58 36.84 -16.22
N VAL A 59 51.94 37.96 -15.83
CA VAL A 59 50.68 37.93 -15.07
C VAL A 59 49.55 37.31 -15.87
N LEU A 60 49.43 37.63 -17.16
CA LEU A 60 48.42 37.03 -18.05
C LEU A 60 48.62 35.52 -18.22
N VAL A 61 49.86 35.05 -18.34
CA VAL A 61 50.17 33.61 -18.39
C VAL A 61 49.80 32.92 -17.07
N LEU A 62 50.14 33.53 -15.92
CA LEU A 62 49.77 33.00 -14.61
C LEU A 62 48.25 32.94 -14.42
N LEU A 63 47.51 33.96 -14.87
CA LEU A 63 46.05 34.00 -14.85
C LEU A 63 45.41 32.91 -15.72
N LEU A 64 45.97 32.67 -16.92
CA LEU A 64 45.51 31.61 -17.80
C LEU A 64 45.73 30.24 -17.15
N LEU A 65 46.95 30.00 -16.63
CA LEU A 65 47.30 28.76 -15.94
C LEU A 65 46.43 28.54 -14.69
N SER A 66 46.22 29.56 -13.86
CA SER A 66 45.39 29.46 -12.66
C SER A 66 43.93 29.13 -13.01
N THR A 67 43.40 29.71 -14.09
CA THR A 67 42.04 29.41 -14.56
C THR A 67 41.92 27.96 -15.03
N VAL A 68 42.88 27.45 -15.81
CA VAL A 68 42.90 26.05 -16.26
C VAL A 68 42.99 25.10 -15.06
N ILE A 69 43.89 25.38 -14.12
CA ILE A 69 44.06 24.60 -12.89
C ILE A 69 42.78 24.59 -12.05
N ALA A 70 42.10 25.73 -11.89
CA ALA A 70 40.83 25.83 -11.18
C ALA A 70 39.72 24.99 -11.85
N LYS A 71 39.64 24.99 -13.19
CA LYS A 71 38.63 24.18 -13.89
C LYS A 71 38.91 22.68 -13.79
N ILE A 72 40.18 22.26 -13.81
CA ILE A 72 40.55 20.86 -13.53
C ILE A 72 40.21 20.49 -12.08
N GLY A 73 40.54 21.37 -11.12
CA GLY A 73 40.18 21.21 -9.71
C GLY A 73 38.68 21.06 -9.49
N PHE A 74 37.88 21.93 -10.13
CA PHE A 74 36.43 21.85 -10.13
C PHE A 74 35.91 20.50 -10.62
N ILE A 75 36.45 19.97 -11.72
CA ILE A 75 36.02 18.67 -12.28
C ILE A 75 36.33 17.54 -11.29
N ILE A 76 37.55 17.51 -10.74
CA ILE A 76 37.97 16.51 -9.76
C ILE A 76 37.08 16.58 -8.52
N ARG A 77 36.89 17.78 -7.96
CA ARG A 77 36.05 18.02 -6.79
C ARG A 77 34.60 17.60 -7.04
N SER A 78 34.06 17.92 -8.21
CA SER A 78 32.69 17.54 -8.60
C SER A 78 32.55 16.02 -8.69
N PHE A 79 33.53 15.32 -9.25
CA PHE A 79 33.55 13.86 -9.29
C PHE A 79 33.63 13.22 -7.90
N LEU A 80 34.51 13.74 -7.03
CA LEU A 80 34.63 13.28 -5.63
C LEU A 80 33.30 13.45 -4.89
N TYR A 81 32.65 14.61 -5.06
CA TYR A 81 31.35 14.86 -4.43
C TYR A 81 30.24 13.97 -4.99
N ALA A 82 30.21 13.75 -6.30
CA ALA A 82 29.24 12.86 -6.93
C ALA A 82 29.31 11.44 -6.35
N LYS A 83 30.51 10.92 -6.07
CA LYS A 83 30.70 9.63 -5.38
C LYS A 83 30.11 9.64 -3.96
N VAL A 84 30.31 10.72 -3.19
CA VAL A 84 29.72 10.86 -1.85
C VAL A 84 28.20 10.92 -1.92
N ALA A 85 27.64 11.78 -2.76
CA ALA A 85 26.20 12.01 -2.86
C ALA A 85 25.43 10.77 -3.34
N THR A 86 25.93 10.10 -4.40
CA THR A 86 25.33 8.85 -4.91
C THR A 86 25.44 7.71 -3.89
N GLY A 87 26.55 7.64 -3.15
CA GLY A 87 26.75 6.64 -2.12
C GLY A 87 25.80 6.80 -0.92
N ILE A 88 25.55 8.04 -0.48
CA ILE A 88 24.61 8.34 0.61
C ILE A 88 23.19 7.98 0.21
N THR A 89 22.77 8.39 -0.98
CA THR A 89 21.40 8.18 -1.48
C THR A 89 21.11 6.70 -1.73
N LYS A 90 22.08 5.94 -2.25
CA LYS A 90 22.02 4.46 -2.32
C LYS A 90 21.79 3.84 -0.94
N ASN A 91 22.60 4.20 0.05
CA ASN A 91 22.51 3.61 1.40
C ASN A 91 21.18 3.96 2.09
N LEU A 92 20.68 5.18 1.87
CA LEU A 92 19.38 5.60 2.39
C LEU A 92 18.23 4.81 1.75
N ARG A 93 18.25 4.60 0.42
CA ARG A 93 17.27 3.77 -0.30
C ARG A 93 17.24 2.33 0.23
N ILE A 94 18.41 1.72 0.41
CA ILE A 94 18.53 0.35 0.95
C ILE A 94 18.02 0.31 2.39
N ALA A 95 18.37 1.29 3.22
CA ALA A 95 17.91 1.35 4.60
C ALA A 95 16.38 1.50 4.70
N LEU A 96 15.77 2.38 3.90
CA LEU A 96 14.32 2.57 3.84
C LEU A 96 13.60 1.30 3.35
N TYR A 97 14.11 0.66 2.30
CA TYR A 97 13.53 -0.56 1.78
C TYR A 97 13.67 -1.72 2.77
N GLY A 98 14.85 -1.90 3.35
CA GLY A 98 15.09 -2.92 4.37
C GLY A 98 14.24 -2.72 5.63
N HIS A 99 14.03 -1.47 6.05
CA HIS A 99 13.14 -1.14 7.14
C HIS A 99 11.70 -1.58 6.90
N LEU A 100 11.18 -1.43 5.66
CA LEU A 100 9.86 -1.90 5.27
C LEU A 100 9.73 -3.43 5.30
N GLN A 101 10.77 -4.17 4.88
CA GLN A 101 10.72 -5.65 4.85
C GLN A 101 10.62 -6.28 6.24
N ASN A 102 11.05 -5.56 7.28
CA ASN A 102 11.00 -6.03 8.66
C ASN A 102 9.78 -5.49 9.44
N ARG A 103 8.79 -4.90 8.75
CA ARG A 103 7.54 -4.43 9.36
C ARG A 103 6.53 -5.56 9.46
N SER A 104 5.73 -5.55 10.53
CA SER A 104 4.60 -6.46 10.69
C SER A 104 3.56 -6.24 9.58
N VAL A 105 2.76 -7.27 9.30
CA VAL A 105 1.64 -7.16 8.34
C VAL A 105 0.65 -6.08 8.78
N GLN A 106 0.42 -5.94 10.09
CA GLN A 106 -0.45 -4.91 10.67
C GLN A 106 -0.06 -3.48 10.25
N PHE A 107 1.24 -3.19 10.15
CA PHE A 107 1.71 -1.88 9.70
C PHE A 107 1.20 -1.52 8.30
N PHE A 108 1.11 -2.50 7.39
CA PHE A 108 0.62 -2.31 6.02
C PHE A 108 -0.90 -2.19 5.93
N LEU A 109 -1.63 -2.65 6.94
CA LEU A 109 -3.08 -2.46 7.04
C LEU A 109 -3.42 -1.09 7.65
N ASP A 110 -2.66 -0.65 8.65
CA ASP A 110 -2.89 0.62 9.34
C ASP A 110 -2.36 1.84 8.56
N THR A 111 -1.38 1.63 7.68
CA THR A 111 -0.73 2.69 6.91
C THR A 111 -1.20 2.66 5.46
N LYS A 112 -1.68 3.80 4.95
CA LYS A 112 -2.07 3.92 3.55
C LYS A 112 -0.87 3.67 2.64
N LEU A 113 -1.05 2.87 1.59
CA LEU A 113 0.01 2.60 0.61
C LEU A 113 0.57 3.90 -0.01
N GLY A 114 -0.30 4.88 -0.28
CA GLY A 114 0.11 6.20 -0.79
C GLY A 114 1.07 6.94 0.16
N ASP A 115 0.87 6.83 1.48
CA ASP A 115 1.77 7.46 2.46
C ASP A 115 3.15 6.80 2.42
N ILE A 116 3.21 5.46 2.35
CA ILE A 116 4.47 4.72 2.20
C ILE A 116 5.19 5.12 0.91
N LEU A 117 4.47 5.17 -0.21
CA LEU A 117 5.03 5.54 -1.51
C LEU A 117 5.54 6.99 -1.52
N SER A 118 4.86 7.91 -0.83
CA SER A 118 5.27 9.32 -0.72
C SER A 118 6.66 9.47 -0.06
N HIS A 119 7.03 8.57 0.85
CA HIS A 119 8.36 8.57 1.44
C HIS A 119 9.45 8.25 0.42
N PHE A 120 9.16 7.39 -0.57
CA PHE A 120 10.09 7.05 -1.65
C PHE A 120 10.10 8.07 -2.79
N SER A 121 8.94 8.61 -3.17
CA SER A 121 8.83 9.52 -4.31
C SER A 121 9.11 10.98 -3.94
N THR A 122 8.65 11.44 -2.77
CA THR A 122 8.72 12.86 -2.38
C THR A 122 9.81 13.10 -1.34
N ASP A 123 9.79 12.35 -0.23
CA ASP A 123 10.70 12.65 0.87
C ASP A 123 12.16 12.30 0.54
N LEU A 124 12.38 11.11 -0.03
CA LEU A 124 13.68 10.69 -0.50
C LEU A 124 14.20 11.62 -1.61
N ALA A 125 13.35 12.03 -2.56
CA ALA A 125 13.74 12.98 -3.61
C ALA A 125 14.16 14.34 -3.04
N SER A 126 13.51 14.79 -1.96
CA SER A 126 13.92 16.01 -1.24
C SER A 126 15.30 15.85 -0.61
N VAL A 127 15.59 14.72 0.03
CA VAL A 127 16.92 14.43 0.60
C VAL A 127 17.99 14.31 -0.49
N GLU A 128 17.63 13.76 -1.64
CA GLU A 128 18.48 13.73 -2.83
C GLU A 128 18.79 15.15 -3.31
N ALA A 129 17.78 16.01 -3.46
CA ALA A 129 17.97 17.40 -3.85
C ALA A 129 18.86 18.16 -2.85
N LEU A 130 18.65 17.97 -1.54
CA LEU A 130 19.48 18.52 -0.48
C LEU A 130 20.95 18.11 -0.66
N THR A 131 21.18 16.81 -0.85
CA THR A 131 22.52 16.22 -0.95
C THR A 131 23.20 16.64 -2.25
N TYR A 132 22.51 16.66 -3.38
CA TYR A 132 23.10 16.99 -4.68
C TYR A 132 23.30 18.49 -4.90
N ARG A 133 22.44 19.35 -4.34
CA ARG A 133 22.43 20.80 -4.65
C ARG A 133 22.76 21.67 -3.44
N ALA A 134 22.02 21.52 -2.34
CA ALA A 134 22.13 22.46 -1.22
C ALA A 134 23.41 22.28 -0.40
N VAL A 135 23.81 21.04 -0.08
CA VAL A 135 25.06 20.79 0.68
C VAL A 135 26.31 21.30 -0.05
N PRO A 136 26.55 20.99 -1.34
CA PRO A 136 27.78 21.44 -2.00
C PRO A 136 27.78 22.95 -2.22
N ALA A 137 26.65 23.54 -2.66
CA ALA A 137 26.52 24.98 -2.86
C ALA A 137 26.61 25.75 -1.54
N GLY A 138 25.96 25.28 -0.48
CA GLY A 138 26.01 25.87 0.85
C GLY A 138 27.39 25.80 1.48
N ALA A 139 28.09 24.66 1.35
CA ALA A 139 29.47 24.54 1.81
C ALA A 139 30.42 25.51 1.07
N TYR A 140 30.32 25.59 -0.25
CA TYR A 140 31.09 26.54 -1.05
C TYR A 140 30.79 27.98 -0.66
N ALA A 141 29.50 28.33 -0.52
CA ALA A 141 29.05 29.66 -0.15
C ALA A 141 29.55 30.10 1.23
N VAL A 142 29.41 29.26 2.26
CA VAL A 142 29.83 29.61 3.63
C VAL A 142 31.35 29.78 3.72
N ILE A 143 32.12 28.86 3.13
CA ILE A 143 33.59 28.96 3.12
C ILE A 143 34.03 30.18 2.30
N GLY A 144 33.39 30.42 1.15
CA GLY A 144 33.65 31.56 0.28
C GLY A 144 33.36 32.90 0.94
N ILE A 145 32.24 33.05 1.64
CA ILE A 145 31.90 34.27 2.39
C ILE A 145 32.99 34.57 3.43
N VAL A 146 33.39 33.56 4.23
CA VAL A 146 34.42 33.76 5.26
C VAL A 146 35.76 34.14 4.65
N LEU A 147 36.21 33.43 3.61
CA LEU A 147 37.49 33.70 2.96
C LEU A 147 37.50 35.08 2.29
N ASN A 148 36.48 35.40 1.48
CA ASN A 148 36.39 36.67 0.77
C ASN A 148 36.31 37.85 1.73
N LEU A 149 35.54 37.74 2.84
CA LEU A 149 35.50 38.77 3.87
C LEU A 149 36.89 39.01 4.47
N ILE A 150 37.61 37.95 4.88
CA ILE A 150 38.96 38.09 5.45
C ILE A 150 39.88 38.84 4.48
N ILE A 151 39.90 38.45 3.20
CA ILE A 151 40.78 39.06 2.18
C ILE A 151 40.38 40.51 1.90
N ILE A 152 39.08 40.80 1.78
CA ILE A 152 38.56 42.15 1.57
C ILE A 152 38.90 43.09 2.74
N PHE A 153 38.83 42.60 3.99
CA PHE A 153 39.23 43.36 5.18
C PHE A 153 40.74 43.66 5.21
N ILE A 154 41.57 42.70 4.80
CA ILE A 154 43.03 42.89 4.68
C ILE A 154 43.35 43.90 3.59
N LEU A 155 42.60 43.89 2.48
CA LEU A 155 42.84 44.77 1.33
C LEU A 155 42.50 46.22 1.66
N GLU A 156 41.26 46.52 2.07
CA GLU A 156 40.81 47.86 2.47
C GLU A 156 39.63 47.79 3.46
N TRP A 157 39.91 47.96 4.76
CA TRP A 157 38.91 47.84 5.82
C TRP A 157 37.72 48.81 5.72
N ARG A 158 37.91 50.00 5.12
CA ARG A 158 36.84 51.02 4.96
C ARG A 158 35.76 50.57 3.98
N LEU A 159 36.16 50.06 2.83
CA LEU A 159 35.25 49.48 1.84
C LEU A 159 34.68 48.14 2.31
N ALA A 160 35.45 47.38 3.11
CA ALA A 160 34.99 46.15 3.75
C ALA A 160 33.80 46.38 4.70
N LEU A 161 33.81 47.46 5.48
CA LEU A 161 32.68 47.84 6.34
C LEU A 161 31.41 48.12 5.54
N ILE A 162 31.53 48.81 4.40
CA ILE A 162 30.40 49.06 3.48
C ILE A 162 29.86 47.73 2.94
N SER A 163 30.76 46.82 2.57
CA SER A 163 30.41 45.48 2.08
C SER A 163 29.68 44.66 3.15
N LEU A 164 30.11 44.77 4.42
CA LEU A 164 29.46 44.10 5.56
C LEU A 164 28.05 44.64 5.80
N ILE A 165 27.84 45.95 5.68
CA ILE A 165 26.51 46.56 5.76
C ILE A 165 25.63 46.01 4.62
N GLY A 166 26.13 46.00 3.39
CA GLY A 166 25.42 45.45 2.23
C GLY A 166 25.06 43.98 2.40
N LEU A 167 25.96 43.18 2.98
CA LEU A 167 25.72 41.78 3.32
C LEU A 167 24.54 41.61 4.29
N VAL A 168 24.47 42.42 5.35
CA VAL A 168 23.36 42.37 6.32
C VAL A 168 22.03 42.70 5.67
N PHE A 169 21.98 43.73 4.82
CA PHE A 169 20.77 44.06 4.06
C PHE A 169 20.38 42.95 3.08
N CYS A 170 21.35 42.39 2.37
CA CYS A 170 21.13 41.30 1.41
C CYS A 170 20.57 40.03 2.08
N LEU A 171 21.05 39.67 3.27
CA LEU A 171 20.56 38.51 4.01
C LEU A 171 19.19 38.75 4.66
N THR A 172 18.86 40.00 5.00
CA THR A 172 17.58 40.34 5.66
C THR A 172 16.47 40.69 4.68
N SER A 173 16.78 41.12 3.47
CA SER A 173 15.77 41.55 2.49
C SER A 173 14.78 40.47 2.03
N PRO A 174 15.16 39.18 1.87
CA PRO A 174 14.20 38.14 1.49
C PRO A 174 13.07 37.95 2.51
N TYR A 175 13.31 38.30 3.78
CA TYR A 175 12.31 38.13 4.84
C TYR A 175 11.05 38.96 4.60
N LEU A 176 11.16 40.10 3.91
CA LEU A 176 10.01 40.97 3.59
C LEU A 176 8.93 40.25 2.79
N PHE A 177 9.32 39.36 1.88
CA PHE A 177 8.41 38.64 0.98
C PHE A 177 8.27 37.15 1.35
N SER A 178 9.18 36.61 2.17
CA SER A 178 9.23 35.19 2.57
C SER A 178 7.89 34.63 3.08
N ARG A 179 7.15 35.38 3.90
CA ARG A 179 5.88 34.92 4.47
C ARG A 179 4.79 34.75 3.40
N LYS A 180 4.67 35.71 2.47
CA LYS A 180 3.69 35.64 1.38
C LYS A 180 4.08 34.55 0.38
N ALA A 181 5.36 34.47 0.03
CA ALA A 181 5.89 33.40 -0.81
C ALA A 181 5.59 32.03 -0.20
N ALA A 182 5.89 31.82 1.09
CA ALA A 182 5.59 30.57 1.79
C ALA A 182 4.10 30.23 1.78
N GLN A 183 3.22 31.19 2.07
CA GLN A 183 1.78 31.00 2.06
C GLN A 183 1.24 30.57 0.68
N PHE A 184 1.62 31.26 -0.39
CA PHE A 184 1.18 30.90 -1.74
C PHE A 184 1.79 29.59 -2.22
N ASN A 185 3.07 29.31 -1.90
CA ASN A 185 3.69 28.02 -2.21
C ASN A 185 2.98 26.85 -1.49
N GLU A 186 2.50 27.07 -0.26
CA GLU A 186 1.72 26.06 0.47
C GLU A 186 0.36 25.80 -0.20
N ILE A 187 -0.35 26.86 -0.61
CA ILE A 187 -1.62 26.73 -1.36
C ILE A 187 -1.39 26.00 -2.69
N VAL A 188 -0.37 26.40 -3.46
CA VAL A 188 -0.01 25.75 -4.74
C VAL A 188 0.26 24.27 -4.53
N LYS A 189 1.08 23.90 -3.52
CA LYS A 189 1.36 22.50 -3.21
C LYS A 189 0.11 21.72 -2.82
N ALA A 190 -0.78 22.30 -2.02
CA ALA A 190 -2.03 21.66 -1.61
C ALA A 190 -2.98 21.46 -2.80
N THR A 191 -3.23 22.51 -3.60
CA THR A 191 -4.08 22.43 -4.79
C THR A 191 -3.53 21.47 -5.85
N GLN A 192 -2.19 21.42 -6.00
CA GLN A 192 -1.54 20.47 -6.91
C GLN A 192 -1.72 19.01 -6.44
N ALA A 193 -1.61 18.76 -5.14
CA ALA A 193 -1.87 17.43 -4.56
C ALA A 193 -3.34 17.02 -4.75
N ASP A 194 -4.28 17.93 -4.51
CA ASP A 194 -5.72 17.70 -4.72
C ASP A 194 -6.05 17.44 -6.19
N LEU A 195 -5.40 18.14 -7.13
CA LEU A 195 -5.58 17.93 -8.57
C LEU A 195 -5.03 16.56 -9.00
N LEU A 196 -3.88 16.15 -8.46
CA LEU A 196 -3.30 14.83 -8.73
C LEU A 196 -4.19 13.71 -8.18
N SER A 197 -4.73 13.87 -6.97
CA SER A 197 -5.66 12.91 -6.37
C SER A 197 -6.95 12.77 -7.21
N ASP A 198 -7.55 13.88 -7.65
CA ASP A 198 -8.72 13.87 -8.53
C ASP A 198 -8.42 13.19 -9.87
N ALA A 199 -7.22 13.42 -10.42
CA ALA A 199 -6.79 12.79 -11.67
C ALA A 199 -6.60 11.27 -11.50
N GLU A 200 -6.00 10.82 -10.40
CA GLU A 200 -5.82 9.40 -10.08
C GLU A 200 -7.17 8.68 -9.95
N GLU A 201 -8.13 9.28 -9.24
CA GLU A 201 -9.50 8.78 -9.13
C GLU A 201 -10.17 8.70 -10.51
N SER A 202 -10.06 9.76 -11.31
CA SER A 202 -10.65 9.82 -12.65
C SER A 202 -10.05 8.80 -13.62
N ILE A 203 -8.75 8.54 -13.53
CA ILE A 203 -8.06 7.52 -14.34
C ILE A 203 -8.50 6.12 -13.91
N SER A 204 -8.64 5.88 -12.60
CA SER A 204 -9.09 4.60 -12.06
C SER A 204 -10.57 4.31 -12.40
N ALA A 205 -11.40 5.36 -12.45
CA ALA A 205 -12.83 5.28 -12.74
C ALA A 205 -13.19 5.41 -14.23
N GLN A 206 -12.25 5.26 -15.17
CA GLN A 206 -12.50 5.51 -16.60
C GLN A 206 -13.66 4.70 -17.20
N LYS A 207 -13.86 3.46 -16.75
CA LYS A 207 -15.01 2.66 -17.20
C LYS A 207 -16.34 3.31 -16.80
N VAL A 208 -16.42 3.84 -15.58
CA VAL A 208 -17.61 4.53 -15.06
C VAL A 208 -17.81 5.84 -15.81
N ILE A 209 -16.77 6.66 -15.96
CA ILE A 209 -16.85 7.95 -16.66
C ILE A 209 -17.35 7.76 -18.09
N LYS A 210 -16.85 6.76 -18.82
CA LYS A 210 -17.30 6.46 -20.19
C LYS A 210 -18.70 5.85 -20.22
N ALA A 211 -19.02 4.95 -19.30
CA ALA A 211 -20.33 4.29 -19.24
C ALA A 211 -21.47 5.29 -18.98
N PHE A 212 -21.21 6.31 -18.15
CA PHE A 212 -22.19 7.36 -17.82
C PHE A 212 -22.03 8.65 -18.65
N ASN A 213 -21.12 8.67 -19.62
CA ASN A 213 -20.82 9.82 -20.48
C ASN A 213 -20.53 11.13 -19.68
N LEU A 214 -19.69 11.03 -18.64
CA LEU A 214 -19.37 12.10 -17.69
C LEU A 214 -18.07 12.89 -18.05
N GLN A 215 -17.53 12.71 -19.25
CA GLN A 215 -16.23 13.27 -19.65
C GLN A 215 -16.17 14.79 -19.45
N ASP A 216 -17.21 15.51 -19.89
CA ASP A 216 -17.27 16.98 -19.80
C ASP A 216 -17.36 17.46 -18.36
N THR A 217 -18.09 16.74 -17.49
CA THR A 217 -18.20 17.08 -16.06
C THR A 217 -16.85 17.00 -15.36
N PHE A 218 -16.09 15.92 -15.63
CA PHE A 218 -14.76 15.75 -15.06
C PHE A 218 -13.75 16.72 -15.67
N MET A 219 -13.87 17.04 -16.96
CA MET A 219 -13.04 18.05 -17.61
C MET A 219 -13.26 19.44 -17.00
N HIS A 220 -14.51 19.87 -16.82
CA HIS A 220 -14.81 21.15 -16.17
C HIS A 220 -14.35 21.23 -14.72
N LYS A 221 -14.45 20.12 -13.96
CA LYS A 221 -13.90 20.06 -12.59
C LYS A 221 -12.38 20.29 -12.59
N LEU A 222 -11.68 19.66 -13.54
CA LEU A 222 -10.24 19.81 -13.69
C LEU A 222 -9.85 21.22 -14.16
N GLU A 223 -10.57 21.80 -15.12
CA GLU A 223 -10.40 23.19 -15.57
C GLU A 223 -10.54 24.19 -14.43
N GLY A 224 -11.57 24.03 -13.58
CA GLY A 224 -11.79 24.92 -12.43
C GLY A 224 -10.64 24.86 -11.42
N LYS A 225 -10.18 23.65 -11.06
CA LYS A 225 -9.02 23.48 -10.17
C LYS A 225 -7.72 23.98 -10.80
N SER A 226 -7.51 23.72 -12.09
CA SER A 226 -6.34 24.20 -12.85
C SER A 226 -6.29 25.72 -12.91
N SER A 227 -7.44 26.39 -13.11
CA SER A 227 -7.53 27.85 -13.13
C SER A 227 -7.20 28.46 -11.76
N HIS A 228 -7.63 27.82 -10.67
CA HIS A 228 -7.25 28.25 -9.33
C HIS A 228 -5.75 28.08 -9.06
N LEU A 229 -5.17 26.98 -9.54
CA LEU A 229 -3.73 26.73 -9.48
C LEU A 229 -2.95 27.77 -10.30
N GLU A 230 -3.49 28.25 -11.41
CA GLU A 230 -2.89 29.30 -12.22
C GLU A 230 -2.82 30.65 -11.48
N ASP A 231 -3.91 31.14 -10.88
CA ASP A 231 -3.91 32.42 -10.13
C ASP A 231 -2.99 32.33 -8.90
N THR A 232 -3.11 31.27 -8.12
CA THR A 232 -2.28 31.07 -6.92
C THR A 232 -0.82 30.81 -7.27
N GLY A 233 -0.57 30.06 -8.33
CA GLY A 233 0.76 29.80 -8.90
C GLY A 233 1.44 31.08 -9.36
N THR A 234 0.72 31.91 -10.12
CA THR A 234 1.23 33.22 -10.58
C THR A 234 1.66 34.09 -9.41
N ARG A 235 0.86 34.14 -8.34
CA ARG A 235 1.22 34.89 -7.12
C ARG A 235 2.44 34.27 -6.42
N ALA A 236 2.51 32.94 -6.32
CA ALA A 236 3.65 32.24 -5.74
C ALA A 236 4.95 32.56 -6.50
N PHE A 237 4.93 32.42 -7.82
CA PHE A 237 6.06 32.76 -8.70
C PHE A 237 6.47 34.23 -8.53
N PHE A 238 5.52 35.16 -8.60
CA PHE A 238 5.81 36.58 -8.43
C PHE A 238 6.48 36.91 -7.09
N PHE A 239 5.99 36.34 -5.98
CA PHE A 239 6.62 36.56 -4.67
C PHE A 239 7.97 35.85 -4.51
N ASN A 240 8.17 34.69 -5.16
CA ASN A 240 9.48 34.03 -5.22
C ASN A 240 10.49 34.89 -6.00
N ASP A 241 10.09 35.47 -7.14
CA ASP A 241 10.94 36.36 -7.92
C ASP A 241 11.29 37.64 -7.15
N LEU A 242 10.35 38.21 -6.39
CA LEU A 242 10.66 39.34 -5.50
C LEU A 242 11.69 38.99 -4.43
N MET A 243 11.68 37.76 -3.91
CA MET A 243 12.71 37.28 -2.98
C MET A 243 14.09 37.16 -3.62
N GLU A 244 14.17 36.91 -4.93
CA GLU A 244 15.42 36.84 -5.69
C GLU A 244 15.93 38.23 -6.12
N ILE A 245 15.03 39.09 -6.62
CA ILE A 245 15.38 40.42 -7.13
C ILE A 245 15.88 41.33 -6.01
N THR A 246 15.29 41.27 -4.81
CA THR A 246 15.62 42.22 -3.74
C THR A 246 17.09 42.12 -3.27
N PRO A 247 17.65 40.93 -2.98
CA PRO A 247 19.08 40.74 -2.71
C PRO A 247 19.99 41.21 -3.84
N ASN A 248 19.63 40.88 -5.09
CA ASN A 248 20.42 41.25 -6.28
C ASN A 248 20.47 42.77 -6.46
N LEU A 249 19.34 43.46 -6.30
CA LEU A 249 19.28 44.92 -6.32
C LEU A 249 20.15 45.56 -5.24
N ILE A 250 20.15 45.01 -4.02
CA ILE A 250 21.01 45.48 -2.92
C ILE A 250 22.48 45.28 -3.29
N ILE A 251 22.85 44.10 -3.80
CA ILE A 251 24.21 43.81 -4.26
C ILE A 251 24.65 44.83 -5.32
N GLU A 252 23.81 45.12 -6.32
CA GLU A 252 24.12 46.09 -7.39
C GLU A 252 24.26 47.52 -6.86
N LEU A 253 23.36 47.96 -5.98
CA LEU A 253 23.44 49.28 -5.35
C LEU A 253 24.72 49.44 -4.52
N PHE A 254 25.07 48.43 -3.73
CA PHE A 254 26.30 48.43 -2.96
C PHE A 254 27.54 48.33 -3.85
N ASN A 255 27.47 47.61 -4.98
CA ASN A 255 28.54 47.59 -5.98
C ASN A 255 28.80 48.99 -6.53
N VAL A 256 27.75 49.73 -6.92
CA VAL A 256 27.86 51.12 -7.38
C VAL A 256 28.43 52.01 -6.28
N LEU A 257 28.00 51.84 -5.03
CA LEU A 257 28.49 52.59 -3.88
C LEU A 257 29.99 52.34 -3.62
N ILE A 258 30.41 51.07 -3.69
CA ILE A 258 31.82 50.65 -3.54
C ILE A 258 32.67 51.25 -4.66
N ILE A 259 32.19 51.22 -5.90
CA ILE A 259 32.88 51.84 -7.04
C ILE A 259 32.96 53.36 -6.85
N ALA A 260 31.88 54.03 -6.44
CA ALA A 260 31.85 55.48 -6.27
C ALA A 260 32.78 55.96 -5.16
N ILE A 261 32.69 55.37 -3.96
CA ILE A 261 33.55 55.71 -2.83
C ILE A 261 35.00 55.30 -3.12
N GLY A 262 35.20 54.11 -3.68
CA GLY A 262 36.51 53.61 -4.06
C GLY A 262 37.17 54.46 -5.15
N ALA A 263 36.42 54.94 -6.14
CA ALA A 263 36.91 55.87 -7.17
C ALA A 263 37.30 57.23 -6.55
N PHE A 264 36.50 57.75 -5.61
CA PHE A 264 36.87 58.97 -4.88
C PHE A 264 38.13 58.77 -4.02
N MET A 265 38.28 57.62 -3.37
CA MET A 265 39.50 57.27 -2.62
C MET A 265 40.70 57.13 -3.55
N ALA A 266 40.54 56.54 -4.73
CA ALA A 266 41.60 56.40 -5.73
C ALA A 266 41.99 57.75 -6.33
N PHE A 267 41.02 58.63 -6.59
CA PHE A 267 41.26 59.98 -7.09
C PHE A 267 42.05 60.85 -6.11
N ASN A 268 41.90 60.62 -4.80
CA ASN A 268 42.65 61.31 -3.75
C ASN A 268 43.91 60.54 -3.31
N ASP A 269 44.40 59.58 -4.10
CA ASP A 269 45.59 58.76 -3.83
C ASP A 269 45.57 57.98 -2.50
N VAL A 270 44.38 57.75 -1.93
CA VAL A 270 44.20 56.97 -0.70
C VAL A 270 44.34 55.47 -0.98
N ILE A 271 43.94 55.03 -2.17
CA ILE A 271 44.07 53.64 -2.66
C ILE A 271 44.54 53.66 -4.11
N SER A 272 45.17 52.58 -4.58
CA SER A 272 45.51 52.46 -6.00
C SER A 272 44.30 52.03 -6.85
N ALA A 273 44.33 52.37 -8.14
CA ALA A 273 43.33 51.88 -9.10
C ALA A 273 43.28 50.34 -9.15
N GLY A 274 44.43 49.67 -9.01
CA GLY A 274 44.49 48.21 -8.93
C GLY A 274 43.85 47.63 -7.67
N THR A 275 43.96 48.34 -6.54
CA THR A 275 43.28 47.97 -5.29
C THR A 275 41.76 48.03 -5.45
N LEU A 276 41.25 49.08 -6.11
CA LEU A 276 39.81 49.22 -6.39
C LEU A 276 39.28 48.08 -7.26
N VAL A 277 39.97 47.73 -8.36
CA VAL A 277 39.54 46.65 -9.25
C VAL A 277 39.58 45.29 -8.56
N SER A 278 40.63 45.02 -7.78
CA SER A 278 40.73 43.77 -7.02
C SER A 278 39.66 43.65 -5.94
N PHE A 279 39.39 44.76 -5.24
CA PHE A 279 38.29 44.84 -4.29
C PHE A 279 36.96 44.54 -4.96
N ASN A 280 36.71 45.16 -6.11
CA ASN A 280 35.47 44.94 -6.88
C ASN A 280 35.31 43.48 -7.30
N SER A 281 36.38 42.85 -7.79
CA SER A 281 36.36 41.43 -8.16
C SER A 281 36.07 40.52 -6.96
N LEU A 282 36.69 40.77 -5.80
CA LEU A 282 36.42 40.02 -4.57
C LEU A 282 35.00 40.26 -4.06
N PHE A 283 34.48 41.49 -4.18
CA PHE A 283 33.11 41.83 -3.81
C PHE A 283 32.10 41.07 -4.67
N ILE A 284 32.31 40.99 -5.98
CA ILE A 284 31.46 40.18 -6.88
C ILE A 284 31.46 38.70 -6.45
N GLY A 285 32.62 38.13 -6.11
CA GLY A 285 32.72 36.76 -5.59
C GLY A 285 31.98 36.58 -4.26
N LEU A 286 32.11 37.53 -3.33
CA LEU A 286 31.36 37.57 -2.08
C LEU A 286 29.84 37.61 -2.34
N SER A 287 29.39 38.50 -3.22
CA SER A 287 27.98 38.63 -3.61
C SER A 287 27.43 37.35 -4.23
N GLY A 288 28.19 36.67 -5.09
CA GLY A 288 27.80 35.38 -5.66
C GLY A 288 27.65 34.27 -4.61
N ALA A 289 28.55 34.24 -3.62
CA ALA A 289 28.45 33.30 -2.49
C ALA A 289 27.21 33.57 -1.62
N VAL A 290 26.88 34.84 -1.39
CA VAL A 290 25.67 35.24 -0.65
C VAL A 290 24.39 34.89 -1.40
N ALA A 291 24.33 35.19 -2.70
CA ALA A 291 23.19 34.83 -3.54
C ALA A 291 22.97 33.31 -3.57
N SER A 292 24.06 32.53 -3.64
CA SER A 292 24.01 31.07 -3.54
C SER A 292 23.38 30.60 -2.21
N LEU A 293 23.71 31.25 -1.09
CA LEU A 293 23.15 30.90 0.21
C LEU A 293 21.64 31.20 0.29
N THR A 294 21.20 32.31 -0.32
CA THR A 294 19.77 32.66 -0.43
C THR A 294 18.98 31.59 -1.19
N TRP A 295 19.56 31.01 -2.25
CA TRP A 295 18.92 29.94 -3.01
C TRP A 295 18.94 28.58 -2.29
N VAL A 296 19.99 28.30 -1.53
CA VAL A 296 20.14 27.04 -0.76
C VAL A 296 19.17 26.97 0.42
N PHE A 297 18.84 28.11 1.04
CA PHE A 297 18.08 28.15 2.28
C PHE A 297 16.66 27.56 2.17
N PRO A 298 15.82 27.90 1.15
CA PRO A 298 14.52 27.26 0.95
C PRO A 298 14.62 25.74 0.76
N LEU A 299 15.58 25.27 -0.05
CA LEU A 299 15.79 23.84 -0.30
C LEU A 299 16.16 23.08 0.97
N PHE A 300 16.98 23.69 1.84
CA PHE A 300 17.31 23.15 3.14
C PHE A 300 16.08 23.06 4.07
N MET A 301 15.25 24.11 4.10
CA MET A 301 14.01 24.13 4.91
C MET A 301 13.03 23.05 4.46
N GLU A 302 12.76 22.95 3.16
CA GLU A 302 11.88 21.92 2.60
C GLU A 302 12.38 20.50 2.94
N SER A 303 13.66 20.24 2.69
CA SER A 303 14.26 18.93 2.93
C SER A 303 14.28 18.57 4.42
N SER A 304 14.37 19.56 5.32
CA SER A 304 14.34 19.33 6.77
C SER A 304 13.02 18.72 7.23
N ALA A 305 11.89 19.10 6.62
CA ALA A 305 10.58 18.52 6.91
C ALA A 305 10.51 17.06 6.44
N SER A 306 11.00 16.77 5.22
CA SER A 306 11.09 15.43 4.65
C SER A 306 11.99 14.52 5.49
N ILE A 307 13.15 15.00 5.93
CA ILE A 307 14.04 14.27 6.85
C ILE A 307 13.32 13.93 8.16
N LYS A 308 12.53 14.85 8.71
CA LYS A 308 11.77 14.61 9.94
C LYS A 308 10.70 13.52 9.74
N ARG A 309 10.01 13.52 8.59
CA ARG A 309 9.05 12.46 8.22
C ARG A 309 9.73 11.11 8.07
N LEU A 310 10.83 11.03 7.30
CA LEU A 310 11.62 9.81 7.14
C LEU A 310 12.17 9.30 8.46
N GLN A 311 12.62 10.17 9.36
CA GLN A 311 13.08 9.74 10.68
C GLN A 311 11.94 9.19 11.53
N LYS A 312 10.78 9.85 11.54
CA LYS A 312 9.61 9.36 12.25
C LYS A 312 9.20 7.99 11.71
N PHE A 313 9.16 7.84 10.39
CA PHE A 313 8.90 6.59 9.71
C PHE A 313 9.91 5.50 10.10
N MET A 314 11.21 5.79 9.97
CA MET A 314 12.31 4.89 10.34
C MET A 314 12.41 4.61 11.85
N SER A 315 11.71 5.36 12.69
CA SER A 315 11.67 5.17 14.15
C SER A 315 10.53 4.29 14.63
N ILE A 316 9.60 3.91 13.75
CA ILE A 316 8.60 2.91 14.07
C ILE A 316 9.38 1.63 14.44
N GLU A 317 8.97 0.91 15.49
CA GLU A 317 9.70 -0.27 15.98
C GLU A 317 9.53 -1.44 15.02
N ASP A 318 10.63 -2.15 14.70
CA ASP A 318 10.59 -3.32 13.82
C ASP A 318 9.61 -4.37 14.36
N GLU A 319 9.14 -5.27 13.49
CA GLU A 319 8.39 -6.45 13.95
C GLU A 319 9.21 -7.13 15.06
N ALA A 320 8.58 -7.34 16.22
CA ALA A 320 9.28 -7.79 17.42
C ALA A 320 10.21 -8.96 17.08
N PRO A 321 11.51 -8.86 17.40
CA PRO A 321 12.44 -9.92 17.09
C PRO A 321 11.96 -11.21 17.76
N THR A 322 12.12 -12.34 17.08
CA THR A 322 12.11 -13.64 17.76
C THR A 322 13.04 -13.53 18.98
N SER A 323 12.66 -14.08 20.13
CA SER A 323 13.52 -14.07 21.32
C SER A 323 14.96 -14.43 20.94
N ALA A 324 15.95 -13.87 21.63
CA ALA A 324 17.37 -13.94 21.25
C ALA A 324 17.91 -15.38 21.01
N ASP A 325 17.18 -16.40 21.43
CA ASP A 325 17.44 -17.83 21.22
C ASP A 325 16.81 -18.41 19.93
N GLY A 326 16.33 -17.57 19.00
CA GLY A 326 15.55 -17.92 17.79
C GLY A 326 16.23 -18.80 16.73
N ASN A 327 17.27 -19.55 17.10
CA ASN A 327 17.86 -20.61 16.29
C ASN A 327 17.18 -21.97 16.50
N THR A 328 16.12 -22.04 17.31
CA THR A 328 15.33 -23.27 17.46
C THR A 328 14.72 -23.65 16.12
N GLU A 329 15.14 -24.78 15.57
CA GLU A 329 14.53 -25.38 14.39
C GLU A 329 13.07 -25.73 14.71
N MET A 330 12.19 -25.58 13.71
CA MET A 330 10.83 -26.09 13.84
C MET A 330 10.88 -27.61 13.69
N HIS A 331 10.61 -28.32 14.77
CA HIS A 331 10.20 -29.71 14.73
C HIS A 331 8.68 -29.72 14.78
N PHE A 332 8.05 -30.39 13.82
CA PHE A 332 6.61 -30.60 13.81
C PHE A 332 6.38 -32.10 13.72
N GLU A 333 6.32 -32.75 14.88
CA GLU A 333 6.22 -34.21 15.01
C GLU A 333 4.89 -34.68 15.61
N GLN A 334 4.18 -33.82 16.33
CA GLN A 334 2.99 -34.18 17.08
C GLN A 334 1.78 -33.35 16.67
N GLU A 335 1.77 -32.06 16.99
CA GLU A 335 0.57 -31.23 16.86
C GLU A 335 0.84 -29.73 16.91
N ILE A 336 -0.10 -28.93 16.39
CA ILE A 336 -0.18 -27.49 16.68
C ILE A 336 -1.33 -27.29 17.66
N LYS A 337 -1.05 -26.69 18.81
CA LYS A 337 -2.01 -26.52 19.90
C LYS A 337 -2.24 -25.05 20.21
N PHE A 338 -3.51 -24.64 20.21
CA PHE A 338 -3.97 -23.36 20.73
C PHE A 338 -4.47 -23.59 22.15
N ASP A 339 -3.90 -22.87 23.11
CA ASP A 339 -4.23 -22.95 24.53
C ASP A 339 -4.75 -21.61 25.04
N GLN A 340 -6.06 -21.53 25.27
CA GLN A 340 -6.78 -20.34 25.76
C GLN A 340 -6.47 -19.06 24.96
N VAL A 341 -6.30 -19.18 23.65
CA VAL A 341 -5.83 -18.09 22.80
C VAL A 341 -6.91 -17.03 22.59
N SER A 342 -6.61 -15.78 22.93
CA SER A 342 -7.46 -14.63 22.58
C SER A 342 -6.70 -13.66 21.69
N PHE A 343 -7.37 -13.19 20.64
CA PHE A 343 -6.75 -12.33 19.64
C PHE A 343 -7.77 -11.35 19.03
N GLY A 344 -7.33 -10.10 18.79
CA GLY A 344 -8.09 -9.09 18.08
C GLY A 344 -7.17 -8.14 17.32
N TYR A 345 -7.59 -7.74 16.11
CA TYR A 345 -6.83 -6.77 15.28
C TYR A 345 -6.86 -5.36 15.86
N VAL A 346 -7.92 -5.01 16.57
CA VAL A 346 -8.11 -3.70 17.20
C VAL A 346 -8.14 -3.88 18.73
N PRO A 347 -7.49 -2.99 19.50
CA PRO A 347 -7.61 -3.00 20.95
C PRO A 347 -9.08 -3.01 21.38
N ASN A 348 -9.42 -3.88 22.34
CA ASN A 348 -10.78 -4.06 22.90
C ASN A 348 -11.82 -4.74 21.98
N GLN A 349 -11.45 -5.21 20.78
CA GLN A 349 -12.33 -6.04 19.94
C GLN A 349 -11.69 -7.40 19.69
N MET A 350 -12.04 -8.38 20.52
CA MET A 350 -11.51 -9.75 20.41
C MET A 350 -12.25 -10.52 19.31
N THR A 351 -11.52 -10.85 18.25
CA THR A 351 -11.98 -11.73 17.17
C THR A 351 -11.98 -13.19 17.59
N LEU A 352 -10.95 -13.62 18.32
CA LEU A 352 -10.84 -14.96 18.93
C LEU A 352 -10.87 -14.81 20.45
N LYS A 353 -11.59 -15.69 21.14
CA LYS A 353 -11.85 -15.59 22.57
C LYS A 353 -11.57 -16.94 23.24
N ALA A 354 -10.50 -17.01 24.02
CA ALA A 354 -10.11 -18.21 24.79
C ALA A 354 -10.16 -19.51 23.95
N LEU A 355 -9.69 -19.44 22.71
CA LEU A 355 -9.74 -20.52 21.73
C LEU A 355 -8.84 -21.67 22.15
N ASN A 356 -9.40 -22.88 22.17
CA ASN A 356 -8.66 -24.13 22.35
C ASN A 356 -8.88 -25.00 21.12
N LEU A 357 -7.80 -25.33 20.40
CA LEU A 357 -7.86 -26.23 19.25
C LEU A 357 -6.54 -27.01 19.13
N VAL A 358 -6.60 -28.17 18.49
CA VAL A 358 -5.44 -29.03 18.26
C VAL A 358 -5.44 -29.47 16.80
N ILE A 359 -4.30 -29.35 16.12
CA ILE A 359 -4.09 -29.78 14.74
C ILE A 359 -3.03 -30.89 14.78
N PRO A 360 -3.42 -32.16 14.77
CA PRO A 360 -2.46 -33.26 14.82
C PRO A 360 -1.64 -33.36 13.52
N LYS A 361 -0.40 -33.86 13.62
CA LYS A 361 0.45 -34.13 12.46
C LYS A 361 -0.15 -35.22 11.57
N GLY A 362 -0.05 -35.03 10.26
CA GLY A 362 -0.51 -35.99 9.24
C GLY A 362 -2.02 -36.14 9.17
N LYS A 363 -2.76 -35.16 9.70
CA LYS A 363 -4.22 -35.13 9.69
C LYS A 363 -4.73 -33.97 8.86
N SER A 364 -5.88 -34.16 8.22
CA SER A 364 -6.63 -33.10 7.55
C SER A 364 -7.62 -32.46 8.51
N VAL A 365 -7.49 -31.15 8.72
CA VAL A 365 -8.30 -30.36 9.64
C VAL A 365 -9.03 -29.27 8.87
N ALA A 366 -10.35 -29.20 9.04
CA ALA A 366 -11.18 -28.15 8.46
C ALA A 366 -11.61 -27.15 9.55
N ILE A 367 -11.58 -25.87 9.21
CA ILE A 367 -12.07 -24.78 10.07
C ILE A 367 -13.22 -24.10 9.34
N VAL A 368 -14.42 -24.23 9.89
CA VAL A 368 -15.68 -23.76 9.29
C VAL A 368 -16.42 -22.82 10.21
N GLY A 369 -17.38 -22.07 9.67
CA GLY A 369 -18.17 -21.10 10.43
C GLY A 369 -18.59 -19.91 9.57
N SER A 370 -19.42 -19.04 10.13
CA SER A 370 -19.92 -17.85 9.45
C SER A 370 -18.81 -16.87 9.05
N SER A 371 -19.10 -15.99 8.09
CA SER A 371 -18.18 -14.90 7.75
C SER A 371 -17.96 -14.01 8.99
N GLY A 372 -16.71 -13.62 9.24
CA GLY A 372 -16.34 -12.84 10.42
C GLY A 372 -16.19 -13.63 11.73
N SER A 373 -16.37 -14.96 11.76
CA SER A 373 -16.23 -15.75 12.99
C SER A 373 -14.80 -15.89 13.53
N GLY A 374 -13.79 -15.50 12.74
CA GLY A 374 -12.37 -15.52 13.14
C GLY A 374 -11.52 -16.61 12.49
N LYS A 375 -12.05 -17.36 11.51
CA LYS A 375 -11.34 -18.46 10.82
C LYS A 375 -9.96 -18.04 10.29
N SER A 376 -9.89 -17.00 9.46
CA SER A 376 -8.62 -16.53 8.87
C SER A 376 -7.63 -16.01 9.93
N SER A 377 -8.13 -15.54 11.08
CA SER A 377 -7.27 -15.14 12.20
C SER A 377 -6.49 -16.33 12.79
N ILE A 378 -7.03 -17.55 12.73
CA ILE A 378 -6.32 -18.75 13.18
C ILE A 378 -5.10 -18.99 12.28
N LEU A 379 -5.26 -18.93 10.96
CA LEU A 379 -4.15 -19.08 10.00
C LEU A 379 -3.11 -17.99 10.18
N ASN A 380 -3.55 -16.76 10.41
CA ASN A 380 -2.67 -15.62 10.66
C ASN A 380 -1.77 -15.81 11.89
N LEU A 381 -2.28 -16.48 12.93
CA LEU A 381 -1.51 -16.85 14.12
C LEU A 381 -0.54 -18.01 13.86
N ILE A 382 -0.94 -19.03 13.08
CA ILE A 382 -0.05 -20.13 12.67
C ILE A 382 1.13 -19.61 11.83
N MET A 383 0.85 -18.71 10.87
CA MET A 383 1.87 -18.07 10.04
C MET A 383 2.70 -17.01 10.76
N ARG A 384 2.31 -16.72 12.01
CA ARG A 384 2.88 -15.68 12.86
C ARG A 384 2.98 -14.35 12.12
N PHE A 385 1.93 -14.01 11.38
CA PHE A 385 1.69 -12.63 10.91
C PHE A 385 1.27 -11.73 12.06
N TYR A 386 0.70 -12.35 13.10
CA TYR A 386 0.30 -11.76 14.37
C TYR A 386 0.73 -12.69 15.51
N ASP A 387 0.98 -12.11 16.67
CA ASP A 387 1.10 -12.85 17.93
C ASP A 387 -0.22 -12.69 18.72
N ALA A 388 -0.57 -13.69 19.53
CA ALA A 388 -1.80 -13.66 20.33
C ALA A 388 -1.77 -12.57 21.42
N ASN A 389 -2.92 -11.99 21.76
CA ASN A 389 -3.01 -11.01 22.86
C ASN A 389 -2.92 -11.69 24.23
N SER A 390 -3.50 -12.88 24.37
CA SER A 390 -3.40 -13.75 25.54
C SER A 390 -3.53 -15.23 25.15
N GLY A 391 -3.16 -16.13 26.06
CA GLY A 391 -3.00 -17.54 25.73
C GLY A 391 -1.73 -17.80 24.91
N LYS A 392 -1.56 -19.04 24.44
CA LYS A 392 -0.35 -19.45 23.71
C LYS A 392 -0.66 -20.40 22.57
N VAL A 393 0.10 -20.28 21.49
CA VAL A 393 0.11 -21.22 20.38
C VAL A 393 1.41 -22.02 20.47
N TYR A 394 1.31 -23.34 20.47
CA TYR A 394 2.42 -24.25 20.54
C TYR A 394 2.53 -25.02 19.22
N ILE A 395 3.77 -25.21 18.76
CA ILE A 395 4.10 -26.25 17.78
C ILE A 395 4.81 -27.33 18.59
N ASP A 396 4.20 -28.51 18.65
CA ASP A 396 4.48 -29.58 19.60
C ASP A 396 4.45 -29.06 21.05
N SER A 397 5.62 -28.95 21.69
CA SER A 397 5.77 -28.46 23.07
C SER A 397 6.38 -27.06 23.17
N VAL A 398 6.73 -26.44 22.03
CA VAL A 398 7.44 -25.17 21.97
C VAL A 398 6.46 -24.05 21.62
N ASP A 399 6.48 -22.98 22.41
CA ASP A 399 5.72 -21.76 22.13
C ASP A 399 6.17 -21.18 20.78
N ILE A 400 5.23 -20.93 19.87
CA ILE A 400 5.51 -20.45 18.52
C ILE A 400 6.30 -19.12 18.52
N THR A 401 6.21 -18.35 19.61
CA THR A 401 6.94 -17.09 19.76
C THR A 401 8.45 -17.28 19.87
N GLN A 402 8.90 -18.46 20.30
CA GLN A 402 10.31 -18.86 20.47
C GLN A 402 10.94 -19.41 19.18
N ILE A 403 10.12 -19.80 18.20
CA ILE A 403 10.57 -20.32 16.90
C ILE A 403 10.71 -19.14 15.93
N SER A 404 11.78 -19.12 15.12
CA SER A 404 11.92 -18.05 14.11
C SER A 404 10.83 -18.15 13.03
N ARG A 405 10.34 -16.99 12.59
CA ARG A 405 9.35 -16.90 11.50
C ARG A 405 9.85 -17.56 10.22
N HIS A 406 11.15 -17.46 9.94
CA HIS A 406 11.80 -18.12 8.81
C HIS A 406 11.66 -19.65 8.89
N ASN A 407 11.93 -20.24 10.05
CA ASN A 407 11.83 -21.69 10.23
C ASN A 407 10.37 -22.18 10.11
N ILE A 408 9.41 -21.41 10.63
CA ILE A 408 7.98 -21.70 10.46
C ILE A 408 7.61 -21.65 8.97
N ARG A 409 7.86 -20.53 8.32
CA ARG A 409 7.40 -20.27 6.94
C ARG A 409 8.09 -21.14 5.89
N ASN A 410 9.27 -21.71 6.18
CA ASN A 410 9.93 -22.68 5.31
C ASN A 410 9.28 -24.08 5.35
N LYS A 411 8.55 -24.42 6.41
CA LYS A 411 7.88 -25.72 6.59
C LYS A 411 6.39 -25.67 6.25
N VAL A 412 5.84 -24.48 6.06
CA VAL A 412 4.42 -24.24 5.79
C VAL A 412 4.22 -23.75 4.36
N GLY A 413 3.39 -24.46 3.60
CA GLY A 413 2.87 -23.98 2.33
C GLY A 413 1.53 -23.31 2.55
N ILE A 414 1.29 -22.15 1.93
CA ILE A 414 0.05 -21.42 2.12
C ILE A 414 -0.55 -20.98 0.78
N VAL A 415 -1.85 -21.18 0.65
CA VAL A 415 -2.69 -20.60 -0.41
C VAL A 415 -3.67 -19.66 0.26
N LEU A 416 -3.57 -18.37 -0.05
CA LEU A 416 -4.44 -17.33 0.51
C LEU A 416 -5.70 -17.19 -0.35
N GLN A 417 -6.75 -16.56 0.20
CA GLN A 417 -7.95 -16.21 -0.56
C GLN A 417 -7.59 -15.29 -1.75
N ASP A 418 -6.86 -14.21 -1.47
CA ASP A 418 -6.34 -13.27 -2.48
C ASP A 418 -4.93 -13.66 -2.93
N ASN A 419 -4.85 -14.44 -4.01
CA ASN A 419 -3.59 -14.93 -4.55
C ASN A 419 -2.85 -13.87 -5.39
N PHE A 420 -1.85 -13.23 -4.79
CA PHE A 420 -1.00 -12.27 -5.49
C PHE A 420 0.06 -12.95 -6.37
N LEU A 421 0.10 -12.54 -7.65
CA LEU A 421 1.14 -12.92 -8.60
C LEU A 421 1.95 -11.67 -8.99
N PHE A 422 3.27 -11.81 -9.04
CA PHE A 422 4.16 -10.75 -9.49
C PHE A 422 4.13 -10.67 -11.02
N ASN A 423 4.31 -9.47 -11.57
CA ASN A 423 4.42 -9.27 -13.02
C ASN A 423 5.77 -9.82 -13.54
N ARG A 424 5.87 -11.15 -13.61
CA ARG A 424 7.02 -11.95 -14.03
C ARG A 424 6.53 -13.18 -14.79
N SER A 425 7.45 -14.02 -15.27
CA SER A 425 7.08 -15.30 -15.88
C SER A 425 6.37 -16.23 -14.87
N ILE A 426 5.69 -17.27 -15.38
CA ILE A 426 5.12 -18.33 -14.54
C ILE A 426 6.23 -19.01 -13.74
N LYS A 427 7.34 -19.35 -14.40
CA LYS A 427 8.54 -19.92 -13.79
C LYS A 427 9.08 -19.08 -12.64
N ASP A 428 9.25 -17.78 -12.85
CA ASP A 428 9.76 -16.87 -11.81
C ASP A 428 8.78 -16.73 -10.65
N ASN A 429 7.48 -16.81 -10.92
CA ASN A 429 6.45 -16.79 -9.89
C ASN A 429 6.46 -18.07 -9.05
N LEU A 430 6.77 -19.22 -9.65
CA LEU A 430 6.88 -20.50 -8.98
C LEU A 430 8.17 -20.60 -8.13
N SER A 431 9.30 -20.09 -8.65
CA SER A 431 10.58 -20.09 -7.94
C SER A 431 10.63 -19.22 -6.69
N LEU A 432 9.65 -18.34 -6.47
CA LEU A 432 9.56 -17.51 -5.24
C LEU A 432 9.40 -18.35 -3.97
N ALA A 433 8.81 -19.55 -4.08
CA ALA A 433 8.63 -20.45 -2.94
C ALA A 433 9.89 -21.26 -2.63
N ASN A 434 10.71 -21.54 -3.65
CA ASN A 434 11.98 -22.22 -3.52
C ASN A 434 12.89 -21.83 -4.69
N GLU A 435 13.89 -20.97 -4.42
CA GLU A 435 14.83 -20.50 -5.45
C GLU A 435 15.69 -21.62 -6.05
N LYS A 436 15.81 -22.76 -5.35
CA LYS A 436 16.59 -23.92 -5.78
C LYS A 436 15.75 -24.94 -6.56
N ALA A 437 14.44 -24.72 -6.71
CA ALA A 437 13.56 -25.63 -7.43
C ALA A 437 13.97 -25.75 -8.90
N THR A 438 14.08 -26.99 -9.37
CA THR A 438 14.35 -27.29 -10.77
C THR A 438 13.08 -27.12 -11.61
N LEU A 439 13.22 -27.09 -12.94
CA LEU A 439 12.05 -27.07 -13.81
C LEU A 439 11.19 -28.34 -13.64
N GLU A 440 11.80 -29.47 -13.32
CA GLU A 440 11.08 -30.72 -13.05
C GLU A 440 10.20 -30.61 -11.80
N ASP A 441 10.71 -30.01 -10.73
CA ASP A 441 9.94 -29.73 -9.51
C ASP A 441 8.74 -28.81 -9.81
N MET A 442 8.97 -27.78 -10.64
CA MET A 442 7.91 -26.86 -11.06
C MET A 442 6.85 -27.56 -11.90
N ILE A 443 7.24 -28.47 -12.80
CA ILE A 443 6.32 -29.27 -13.60
C ILE A 443 5.50 -30.19 -12.70
N HIS A 444 6.15 -30.92 -11.80
CA HIS A 444 5.49 -31.84 -10.88
C HIS A 444 4.47 -31.10 -10.00
N ALA A 445 4.84 -29.98 -9.39
CA ALA A 445 3.91 -29.18 -8.59
C ALA A 445 2.76 -28.59 -9.42
N SER A 446 3.04 -28.20 -10.68
CA SER A 446 2.00 -27.72 -11.60
C SER A 446 1.04 -28.82 -12.06
N GLN A 447 1.50 -30.07 -12.11
CA GLN A 447 0.65 -31.23 -12.39
C GLN A 447 -0.25 -31.53 -11.20
N LEU A 448 0.30 -31.54 -9.97
CA LEU A 448 -0.51 -31.69 -8.75
C LEU A 448 -1.57 -30.60 -8.59
N ALA A 449 -1.26 -29.38 -9.03
CA ALA A 449 -2.21 -28.27 -8.99
C ALA A 449 -3.12 -28.18 -10.25
N GLU A 450 -3.10 -29.18 -11.14
CA GLU A 450 -3.93 -29.25 -12.34
C GLU A 450 -3.80 -28.02 -13.27
N ILE A 451 -2.61 -27.40 -13.34
CA ILE A 451 -2.36 -26.20 -14.15
C ILE A 451 -1.34 -26.43 -15.28
N HIS A 452 -0.53 -27.50 -15.20
CA HIS A 452 0.50 -27.80 -16.19
C HIS A 452 -0.05 -27.85 -17.63
N ALA A 453 -1.17 -28.55 -17.86
CA ALA A 453 -1.76 -28.67 -19.18
C ALA A 453 -2.11 -27.29 -19.78
N PHE A 454 -2.65 -26.37 -18.96
CA PHE A 454 -2.93 -25.01 -19.39
C PHE A 454 -1.64 -24.24 -19.70
N ILE A 455 -0.62 -24.35 -18.85
CA ILE A 455 0.68 -23.69 -19.08
C ILE A 455 1.23 -24.09 -20.45
N MET A 456 1.14 -25.37 -20.80
CA MET A 456 1.62 -25.88 -22.10
C MET A 456 0.81 -25.39 -23.31
N THR A 457 -0.39 -24.82 -23.11
CA THR A 457 -1.16 -24.17 -24.20
C THR A 457 -0.71 -22.74 -24.49
N LEU A 458 0.07 -22.13 -23.59
CA LEU A 458 0.57 -20.77 -23.76
C LEU A 458 1.76 -20.75 -24.73
N GLU A 459 1.89 -19.67 -25.50
CA GLU A 459 2.95 -19.48 -26.50
C GLU A 459 4.35 -19.67 -25.91
N ASP A 460 4.62 -19.01 -24.78
CA ASP A 460 5.91 -19.06 -24.07
C ASP A 460 5.93 -20.07 -22.91
N GLN A 461 4.88 -20.88 -22.76
CA GLN A 461 4.75 -21.89 -21.70
C GLN A 461 5.09 -21.33 -20.30
N TYR A 462 6.08 -21.91 -19.60
CA TYR A 462 6.52 -21.46 -18.28
C TYR A 462 7.20 -20.08 -18.28
N ASP A 463 7.70 -19.61 -19.41
CA ASP A 463 8.30 -18.27 -19.54
C ASP A 463 7.25 -17.17 -19.80
N THR A 464 5.97 -17.54 -19.95
CA THR A 464 4.86 -16.59 -20.16
C THR A 464 4.73 -15.59 -19.01
N ILE A 465 4.76 -14.29 -19.31
CA ILE A 465 4.57 -13.21 -18.33
C ILE A 465 3.09 -13.07 -17.96
N VAL A 466 2.76 -13.22 -16.66
CA VAL A 466 1.38 -13.27 -16.15
C VAL A 466 0.68 -11.90 -16.03
N GLY A 467 1.41 -10.79 -16.18
CA GLY A 467 0.89 -9.43 -16.07
C GLY A 467 0.79 -8.92 -14.62
N GLU A 468 0.43 -7.65 -14.45
CA GLU A 468 0.24 -7.05 -13.12
C GLU A 468 -0.84 -7.79 -12.33
N ARG A 469 -0.48 -8.25 -11.11
CA ARG A 469 -1.36 -9.05 -10.24
C ARG A 469 -1.95 -10.29 -10.96
N GLY A 470 -1.24 -10.83 -11.95
CA GLY A 470 -1.74 -11.95 -12.76
C GLY A 470 -2.93 -11.60 -13.65
N GLY A 471 -3.09 -10.34 -14.07
CA GLY A 471 -4.24 -9.87 -14.84
C GLY A 471 -4.48 -10.56 -16.19
N LYS A 472 -3.53 -11.35 -16.70
CA LYS A 472 -3.71 -12.17 -17.91
C LYS A 472 -4.27 -13.57 -17.64
N LEU A 473 -4.46 -13.94 -16.37
CA LEU A 473 -4.96 -15.24 -15.95
C LEU A 473 -6.37 -15.11 -15.38
N SER A 474 -7.21 -16.14 -15.59
CA SER A 474 -8.51 -16.23 -14.92
C SER A 474 -8.35 -16.44 -13.41
N GLY A 475 -9.40 -16.15 -12.63
CA GLY A 475 -9.37 -16.35 -11.17
C GLY A 475 -8.92 -17.75 -10.76
N GLY A 476 -9.53 -18.78 -11.37
CA GLY A 476 -9.17 -20.17 -11.11
C GLY A 476 -7.77 -20.58 -11.59
N GLN A 477 -7.24 -19.95 -12.65
CA GLN A 477 -5.84 -20.17 -13.07
C GLN A 477 -4.85 -19.56 -12.07
N ARG A 478 -5.13 -18.35 -11.55
CA ARG A 478 -4.30 -17.73 -10.51
C ARG A 478 -4.26 -18.56 -9.24
N GLN A 479 -5.40 -19.09 -8.83
CA GLN A 479 -5.55 -19.93 -7.64
C GLN A 479 -4.76 -21.23 -7.78
N ARG A 480 -4.91 -21.95 -8.90
CA ARG A 480 -4.10 -23.14 -9.19
C ARG A 480 -2.60 -22.85 -9.26
N LEU A 481 -2.21 -21.71 -9.83
CA LEU A 481 -0.78 -21.34 -9.86
C LEU A 481 -0.24 -21.04 -8.45
N ALA A 482 -1.05 -20.45 -7.57
CA ALA A 482 -0.69 -20.26 -6.17
C ALA A 482 -0.60 -21.58 -5.40
N LEU A 483 -1.50 -22.53 -5.68
CA LEU A 483 -1.40 -23.90 -5.15
C LEU A 483 -0.11 -24.58 -5.62
N ALA A 484 0.22 -24.51 -6.92
CA ALA A 484 1.49 -25.03 -7.44
C ALA A 484 2.68 -24.40 -6.71
N ARG A 485 2.67 -23.07 -6.52
CA ARG A 485 3.71 -22.36 -5.76
C ARG A 485 3.84 -22.89 -4.33
N ALA A 486 2.74 -23.14 -3.62
CA ALA A 486 2.77 -23.67 -2.26
C ALA A 486 3.32 -25.11 -2.21
N LEU A 487 3.05 -25.93 -3.23
CA LEU A 487 3.48 -27.33 -3.30
C LEU A 487 4.96 -27.51 -3.67
N ILE A 488 5.58 -26.54 -4.37
CA ILE A 488 7.00 -26.60 -4.78
C ILE A 488 7.95 -26.72 -3.58
N SER A 489 7.60 -26.13 -2.45
CA SER A 489 8.44 -26.17 -1.25
C SER A 489 8.31 -27.47 -0.45
N ASP A 490 7.52 -28.43 -0.94
CA ASP A 490 7.22 -29.70 -0.28
C ASP A 490 6.88 -29.56 1.22
N PRO A 491 5.85 -28.76 1.56
CA PRO A 491 5.61 -28.36 2.95
C PRO A 491 5.13 -29.53 3.84
N GLU A 492 5.46 -29.47 5.13
CA GLU A 492 4.95 -30.41 6.14
C GLU A 492 3.51 -30.06 6.57
N LEU A 493 3.19 -28.77 6.54
CA LEU A 493 1.86 -28.22 6.79
C LEU A 493 1.40 -27.44 5.56
N LEU A 494 0.28 -27.84 4.97
CA LEU A 494 -0.37 -27.10 3.89
C LEU A 494 -1.60 -26.36 4.43
N ILE A 495 -1.63 -25.05 4.26
CA ILE A 495 -2.74 -24.17 4.66
C ILE A 495 -3.47 -23.71 3.40
N LEU A 496 -4.79 -23.92 3.38
CA LEU A 496 -5.67 -23.53 2.29
C LEU A 496 -6.76 -22.58 2.80
N ASP A 497 -6.74 -21.32 2.35
CA ASP A 497 -7.79 -20.35 2.65
C ASP A 497 -8.69 -20.16 1.42
N GLU A 498 -9.85 -20.82 1.42
CA GLU A 498 -10.81 -20.85 0.31
C GLU A 498 -10.20 -21.24 -1.05
N ALA A 499 -9.19 -22.11 -1.05
CA ALA A 499 -8.34 -22.41 -2.21
C ALA A 499 -9.05 -23.03 -3.43
N THR A 500 -10.34 -23.36 -3.36
CA THR A 500 -11.12 -23.91 -4.50
C THR A 500 -12.33 -23.08 -4.90
N SER A 501 -12.64 -21.98 -4.20
CA SER A 501 -13.91 -21.25 -4.37
C SER A 501 -14.10 -20.61 -5.75
N ALA A 502 -13.02 -20.28 -6.47
CA ALA A 502 -13.08 -19.64 -7.79
C ALA A 502 -12.94 -20.62 -8.98
N LEU A 503 -13.03 -21.94 -8.72
CA LEU A 503 -12.85 -22.99 -9.71
C LEU A 503 -14.17 -23.51 -10.27
N ASP A 504 -14.13 -24.00 -11.51
CA ASP A 504 -15.21 -24.79 -12.09
C ASP A 504 -15.30 -26.17 -11.40
N PRO A 505 -16.48 -26.81 -11.38
CA PRO A 505 -16.70 -28.05 -10.63
C PRO A 505 -15.76 -29.20 -11.02
N LYS A 506 -15.43 -29.33 -12.31
CA LYS A 506 -14.59 -30.41 -12.80
C LYS A 506 -13.14 -30.24 -12.32
N THR A 507 -12.62 -29.02 -12.42
CA THR A 507 -11.28 -28.68 -11.92
C THR A 507 -11.21 -28.78 -10.40
N GLU A 508 -12.27 -28.36 -9.69
CA GLU A 508 -12.38 -28.49 -8.24
C GLU A 508 -12.31 -29.94 -7.76
N LEU A 509 -13.09 -30.84 -8.37
CA LEU A 509 -13.06 -32.28 -8.04
C LEU A 509 -11.67 -32.89 -8.24
N ALA A 510 -10.99 -32.55 -9.35
CA ALA A 510 -9.65 -33.04 -9.62
C ALA A 510 -8.64 -32.57 -8.56
N ILE A 511 -8.70 -31.29 -8.17
CA ILE A 511 -7.81 -30.73 -7.13
C ILE A 511 -8.12 -31.34 -5.77
N ASN A 512 -9.39 -31.47 -5.38
CA ASN A 512 -9.77 -32.10 -4.13
C ASN A 512 -9.25 -33.53 -4.04
N SER A 513 -9.38 -34.31 -5.13
CA SER A 513 -8.82 -35.67 -5.17
C SER A 513 -7.30 -35.72 -5.02
N THR A 514 -6.60 -34.66 -5.44
CA THR A 514 -5.15 -34.53 -5.26
C THR A 514 -4.81 -34.11 -3.83
N LEU A 515 -5.57 -33.18 -3.25
CA LEU A 515 -5.42 -32.75 -1.85
C LEU A 515 -5.70 -33.91 -0.87
N GLU A 516 -6.67 -34.77 -1.15
CA GLU A 516 -6.95 -35.98 -0.37
C GLU A 516 -5.73 -36.91 -0.36
N LYS A 517 -5.11 -37.17 -1.52
CA LYS A 517 -3.88 -37.98 -1.60
C LYS A 517 -2.72 -37.34 -0.85
N LEU A 518 -2.60 -36.01 -0.92
CA LEU A 518 -1.55 -35.28 -0.20
C LEU A 518 -1.78 -35.33 1.32
N ALA A 519 -3.04 -35.32 1.77
CA ALA A 519 -3.41 -35.41 3.17
C ALA A 519 -3.01 -36.76 3.81
N GLU A 520 -2.79 -37.82 3.04
CA GLU A 520 -2.28 -39.10 3.55
C GLU A 520 -0.85 -38.99 4.13
N HIS A 521 -0.08 -37.99 3.71
CA HIS A 521 1.34 -37.85 4.04
C HIS A 521 1.71 -36.48 4.60
N LYS A 522 0.77 -35.52 4.60
CA LYS A 522 0.99 -34.14 5.04
C LYS A 522 -0.12 -33.69 5.97
N THR A 523 0.19 -32.75 6.85
CA THR A 523 -0.86 -32.08 7.63
C THR A 523 -1.54 -31.05 6.73
N LEU A 524 -2.86 -31.10 6.65
CA LEU A 524 -3.66 -30.18 5.84
C LEU A 524 -4.58 -29.36 6.75
N VAL A 525 -4.59 -28.04 6.59
CA VAL A 525 -5.52 -27.15 7.30
C VAL A 525 -6.27 -26.33 6.27
N ALA A 526 -7.57 -26.53 6.16
CA ALA A 526 -8.41 -25.85 5.20
C ALA A 526 -9.46 -24.96 5.89
N ILE A 527 -9.57 -23.71 5.44
CA ILE A 527 -10.76 -22.90 5.61
C ILE A 527 -11.56 -23.00 4.34
N THR A 528 -12.81 -23.43 4.44
CA THR A 528 -13.69 -23.52 3.29
C THR A 528 -15.11 -23.11 3.68
N HIS A 529 -15.78 -22.48 2.72
CA HIS A 529 -17.21 -22.30 2.74
C HIS A 529 -17.94 -23.43 1.98
N ARG A 530 -17.21 -24.38 1.38
CA ARG A 530 -17.75 -25.55 0.66
C ARG A 530 -17.62 -26.80 1.51
N LEU A 531 -18.68 -27.13 2.23
CA LEU A 531 -18.65 -28.20 3.24
C LEU A 531 -18.57 -29.60 2.62
N GLU A 532 -18.99 -29.77 1.36
CA GLU A 532 -18.81 -31.01 0.57
C GLU A 532 -17.35 -31.47 0.56
N ASN A 533 -16.43 -30.53 0.37
CA ASN A 533 -15.01 -30.79 0.16
C ASN A 533 -14.27 -31.25 1.44
N ILE A 534 -14.92 -31.18 2.59
CA ILE A 534 -14.33 -31.51 3.90
C ILE A 534 -15.03 -32.67 4.60
N THR A 535 -15.95 -33.34 3.92
CA THR A 535 -16.66 -34.51 4.46
C THR A 535 -15.71 -35.65 4.83
N ASN A 536 -14.60 -35.79 4.09
CA ASN A 536 -13.57 -36.79 4.31
C ASN A 536 -12.46 -36.36 5.28
N TYR A 537 -12.56 -35.17 5.88
CA TYR A 537 -11.49 -34.67 6.75
C TYR A 537 -11.53 -35.37 8.12
N ASP A 538 -10.36 -35.69 8.65
CA ASP A 538 -10.20 -36.31 9.97
C ASP A 538 -10.85 -35.50 11.11
N LEU A 539 -10.77 -34.16 11.06
CA LEU A 539 -11.25 -33.30 12.13
C LEU A 539 -11.81 -31.98 11.59
N ILE A 540 -12.98 -31.60 12.06
CA ILE A 540 -13.66 -30.35 11.68
C ILE A 540 -13.88 -29.52 12.94
N TYR A 541 -13.53 -28.23 12.89
CA TYR A 541 -13.80 -27.25 13.94
C TYR A 541 -14.81 -26.22 13.45
N VAL A 542 -15.91 -26.05 14.19
CA VAL A 542 -16.90 -25.00 13.93
C VAL A 542 -16.61 -23.80 14.82
N ILE A 543 -16.30 -22.68 14.19
CA ILE A 543 -16.00 -21.40 14.84
C ILE A 543 -17.20 -20.47 14.74
N GLU A 544 -17.67 -20.00 15.88
CA GLU A 544 -18.77 -19.03 16.00
C GLU A 544 -18.45 -18.01 17.10
N ASP A 545 -18.63 -16.72 16.80
CA ASP A 545 -18.35 -15.60 17.72
C ASP A 545 -16.95 -15.60 18.36
N GLY A 546 -15.98 -16.23 17.71
CA GLY A 546 -14.59 -16.34 18.17
C GLY A 546 -14.29 -17.54 19.07
N PHE A 547 -15.24 -18.46 19.24
CA PHE A 547 -15.09 -19.69 20.04
C PHE A 547 -15.21 -20.94 19.16
N VAL A 548 -14.57 -22.03 19.59
CA VAL A 548 -14.88 -23.38 19.07
C VAL A 548 -16.21 -23.81 19.68
N LYS A 549 -17.24 -24.00 18.85
CA LYS A 549 -18.55 -24.49 19.27
C LYS A 549 -18.66 -26.00 19.22
N GLU A 550 -18.14 -26.58 18.14
CA GLU A 550 -18.17 -28.01 17.90
C GLU A 550 -16.84 -28.47 17.31
N SER A 551 -16.49 -29.74 17.57
CA SER A 551 -15.35 -30.38 16.98
C SER A 551 -15.57 -31.88 16.85
N GLY A 552 -15.21 -32.46 15.70
CA GLY A 552 -15.33 -33.91 15.45
C GLY A 552 -15.18 -34.24 13.97
N SER A 553 -15.39 -35.50 13.62
CA SER A 553 -15.53 -35.91 12.21
C SER A 553 -16.88 -35.47 11.63
N HIS A 554 -17.00 -35.45 10.30
CA HIS A 554 -18.26 -35.15 9.62
C HIS A 554 -19.44 -35.97 10.17
N GLN A 555 -19.26 -37.28 10.34
CA GLN A 555 -20.31 -38.18 10.83
C GLN A 555 -20.75 -37.84 12.27
N GLU A 556 -19.79 -37.58 13.16
CA GLU A 556 -20.08 -37.22 14.56
C GLU A 556 -20.85 -35.90 14.66
N LEU A 557 -20.45 -34.91 13.86
CA LEU A 557 -21.07 -33.59 13.85
C LEU A 557 -22.47 -33.60 13.21
N MET A 558 -22.66 -34.39 12.15
CA MET A 558 -23.99 -34.60 11.55
C MET A 558 -24.94 -35.33 12.53
N HIS A 559 -24.43 -36.30 13.31
CA HIS A 559 -25.22 -36.98 14.34
C HIS A 559 -25.57 -36.08 15.52
N ALA A 560 -24.71 -35.13 15.87
CA ALA A 560 -24.95 -34.17 16.94
C ALA A 560 -26.06 -33.16 16.59
N SER A 561 -26.35 -32.97 15.30
CA SER A 561 -27.39 -32.04 14.79
C SER A 561 -27.27 -30.61 15.34
N GLY A 562 -26.04 -30.13 15.54
CA GLY A 562 -25.78 -28.76 15.98
C GLY A 562 -25.33 -27.82 14.85
N PRO A 563 -24.62 -26.72 15.15
CA PRO A 563 -24.20 -25.71 14.17
C PRO A 563 -23.55 -26.25 12.88
N TYR A 564 -22.73 -27.30 12.95
CA TYR A 564 -22.17 -27.92 11.74
C TYR A 564 -23.26 -28.48 10.82
N ALA A 565 -24.19 -29.25 11.38
CA ALA A 565 -25.26 -29.89 10.62
C ALA A 565 -26.18 -28.83 9.98
N GLU A 566 -26.47 -27.75 10.71
CA GLU A 566 -27.23 -26.62 10.16
C GLU A 566 -26.50 -25.97 8.96
N LEU A 567 -25.19 -25.75 9.07
CA LEU A 567 -24.37 -25.20 7.97
C LEU A 567 -24.29 -26.17 6.79
N TYR A 568 -24.14 -27.47 7.05
CA TYR A 568 -24.05 -28.50 6.02
C TYR A 568 -25.36 -28.65 5.27
N ASP A 569 -26.47 -28.80 6.00
CA ASP A 569 -27.81 -28.88 5.46
C ASP A 569 -28.22 -27.61 4.73
N LYS A 570 -27.65 -26.46 5.10
CA LYS A 570 -27.86 -25.21 4.37
C LYS A 570 -27.39 -25.35 2.93
N GLN A 571 -26.19 -25.89 2.73
CA GLN A 571 -25.52 -25.98 1.43
C GLN A 571 -25.90 -27.23 0.63
N HIS A 572 -26.42 -28.28 1.29
CA HIS A 572 -26.78 -29.56 0.67
C HIS A 572 -28.26 -29.70 0.30
N GLY A 573 -28.55 -30.75 -0.47
CA GLY A 573 -29.90 -31.10 -0.91
C GLY A 573 -30.35 -30.30 -2.13
N PHE A 574 -29.40 -30.01 -3.03
CA PHE A 574 -29.66 -29.47 -4.36
C PHE A 574 -29.02 -30.36 -5.42
N ILE A 575 -29.77 -30.71 -6.46
CA ILE A 575 -29.27 -31.46 -7.63
C ILE A 575 -29.02 -30.46 -8.74
N ILE A 576 -27.77 -30.27 -9.15
CA ILE A 576 -27.38 -29.31 -10.18
C ILE A 576 -27.01 -30.08 -11.46
N SER A 577 -27.49 -29.62 -12.62
CA SER A 577 -27.12 -30.20 -13.91
C SER A 577 -25.68 -29.85 -14.30
N ASP A 578 -25.02 -30.73 -15.07
CA ASP A 578 -23.61 -30.57 -15.49
C ASP A 578 -23.28 -29.22 -16.16
N ALA A 579 -24.29 -28.52 -16.70
CA ALA A 579 -24.15 -27.23 -17.37
C ALA A 579 -24.34 -26.00 -16.45
N PHE A 580 -24.60 -26.18 -15.15
CA PHE A 580 -24.88 -25.08 -14.20
C PHE A 580 -26.12 -24.23 -14.54
N THR A 581 -26.99 -24.72 -15.41
CA THR A 581 -28.20 -24.00 -15.88
C THR A 581 -29.47 -24.45 -15.18
N HIS A 582 -29.47 -25.62 -14.56
CA HIS A 582 -30.63 -26.19 -13.91
C HIS A 582 -30.25 -26.69 -12.52
N ALA A 583 -31.11 -26.42 -11.55
CA ALA A 583 -31.04 -26.94 -10.21
C ALA A 583 -32.41 -27.44 -9.77
N GLU A 584 -32.41 -28.50 -8.97
CA GLU A 584 -33.59 -28.98 -8.25
C GLU A 584 -33.28 -28.98 -6.75
N ILE A 585 -34.30 -28.79 -5.93
CA ILE A 585 -34.20 -28.90 -4.47
C ILE A 585 -34.71 -30.28 -4.03
N GLU A 586 -33.98 -30.94 -3.14
CA GLU A 586 -34.41 -32.22 -2.55
C GLU A 586 -35.46 -32.00 -1.46
N MET A 587 -36.33 -32.99 -1.26
CA MET A 587 -37.43 -32.89 -0.31
C MET A 587 -36.93 -32.73 1.14
N GLU A 588 -35.82 -33.40 1.47
CA GLU A 588 -35.20 -33.29 2.80
C GLU A 588 -34.75 -31.85 3.08
N ARG A 589 -34.09 -31.18 2.12
CA ARG A 589 -33.72 -29.76 2.23
C ARG A 589 -34.95 -28.86 2.33
N LEU A 590 -35.96 -29.13 1.52
CA LEU A 590 -37.20 -28.36 1.53
C LEU A 590 -37.88 -28.41 2.90
N SER A 591 -37.90 -29.58 3.54
CA SER A 591 -38.46 -29.77 4.89
C SER A 591 -37.72 -28.99 5.98
N LYS A 592 -36.41 -28.75 5.80
CA LYS A 592 -35.57 -28.01 6.76
C LYS A 592 -35.73 -26.49 6.65
N ILE A 593 -36.31 -25.98 5.56
CA ILE A 593 -36.65 -24.56 5.44
C ILE A 593 -37.81 -24.27 6.41
N LYS A 594 -37.59 -23.33 7.33
CA LYS A 594 -38.57 -23.00 8.40
C LYS A 594 -39.98 -22.73 7.88
N LEU A 595 -40.08 -22.10 6.70
CA LEU A 595 -41.36 -21.82 6.04
C LEU A 595 -42.12 -23.10 5.62
N PHE A 596 -41.42 -24.17 5.26
CA PHE A 596 -42.01 -25.39 4.71
C PHE A 596 -42.00 -26.58 5.67
N GLY A 597 -41.28 -26.51 6.79
CA GLY A 597 -41.13 -27.64 7.72
C GLY A 597 -42.40 -28.15 8.41
N LYS A 598 -43.53 -27.42 8.30
CA LYS A 598 -44.85 -27.88 8.77
C LYS A 598 -45.68 -28.60 7.69
N LEU A 599 -45.19 -28.66 6.45
CA LEU A 599 -45.86 -29.37 5.35
C LEU A 599 -45.61 -30.88 5.47
N ASP A 600 -46.61 -31.69 5.08
CA ASP A 600 -46.43 -33.13 4.98
C ASP A 600 -45.61 -33.53 3.74
N GLU A 601 -45.17 -34.77 3.73
CA GLU A 601 -44.30 -35.34 2.68
C GLU A 601 -44.92 -35.26 1.27
N PHE A 602 -46.25 -35.38 1.18
CA PHE A 602 -46.98 -35.29 -0.09
C PHE A 602 -46.98 -33.86 -0.63
N MET A 603 -47.27 -32.87 0.23
CA MET A 603 -47.24 -31.45 -0.11
C MET A 603 -45.83 -30.97 -0.47
N LEU A 604 -44.80 -31.46 0.23
CA LEU A 604 -43.40 -31.13 -0.08
C LEU A 604 -42.97 -31.66 -1.46
N ASN A 605 -43.36 -32.89 -1.81
CA ASN A 605 -43.07 -33.47 -3.13
C ASN A 605 -43.76 -32.70 -4.26
N GLU A 606 -45.00 -32.25 -4.06
CA GLU A 606 -45.71 -31.43 -5.05
C GLU A 606 -45.11 -30.03 -5.15
N LEU A 607 -44.71 -29.44 -4.02
CA LEU A 607 -44.07 -28.12 -3.96
C LEU A 607 -42.71 -28.10 -4.68
N LYS A 608 -41.93 -29.17 -4.54
CA LYS A 608 -40.65 -29.35 -5.24
C LYS A 608 -40.77 -29.11 -6.74
N LEU A 609 -41.84 -29.60 -7.38
CA LEU A 609 -42.06 -29.49 -8.84
C LEU A 609 -42.33 -28.06 -9.31
N PHE A 610 -42.66 -27.13 -8.41
CA PHE A 610 -42.98 -25.75 -8.75
C PHE A 610 -41.79 -24.79 -8.69
N PHE A 611 -40.64 -25.24 -8.17
CA PHE A 611 -39.42 -24.45 -8.20
C PHE A 611 -38.85 -24.35 -9.62
N LYS A 612 -38.40 -23.16 -9.99
CA LYS A 612 -37.76 -22.91 -11.28
C LYS A 612 -36.36 -22.39 -11.06
N SER A 613 -35.40 -22.91 -11.83
CA SER A 613 -34.03 -22.41 -11.80
C SER A 613 -33.92 -21.11 -12.60
N GLU A 614 -33.27 -20.12 -12.01
CA GLU A 614 -32.98 -18.82 -12.58
C GLU A 614 -31.49 -18.53 -12.40
N PHE A 615 -30.84 -18.05 -13.46
CA PHE A 615 -29.43 -17.69 -13.43
C PHE A 615 -29.28 -16.17 -13.53
N TYR A 616 -28.48 -15.61 -12.64
CA TYR A 616 -28.19 -14.17 -12.57
C TYR A 616 -26.69 -13.94 -12.69
N ASP A 617 -26.30 -13.07 -13.61
CA ASP A 617 -24.91 -12.64 -13.76
C ASP A 617 -24.55 -11.56 -12.72
N VAL A 618 -23.26 -11.30 -12.54
CA VAL A 618 -22.74 -10.30 -11.60
C VAL A 618 -23.43 -8.95 -11.80
N ASP A 619 -23.77 -8.29 -10.70
CA ASP A 619 -24.46 -7.00 -10.63
C ASP A 619 -25.90 -6.95 -11.16
N HIS A 620 -26.50 -8.08 -11.54
CA HIS A 620 -27.93 -8.11 -11.87
C HIS A 620 -28.80 -8.02 -10.63
N ASN A 621 -29.82 -7.15 -10.68
CA ASN A 621 -30.83 -7.06 -9.63
C ASN A 621 -31.81 -8.23 -9.75
N ILE A 622 -31.93 -9.02 -8.68
CA ILE A 622 -32.91 -10.10 -8.54
C ILE A 622 -34.23 -9.52 -8.01
N ILE A 623 -34.13 -8.57 -7.08
CA ILE A 623 -35.25 -7.85 -6.50
C ILE A 623 -34.85 -6.37 -6.40
N LYS A 624 -35.77 -5.43 -6.68
CA LYS A 624 -35.59 -4.02 -6.30
C LYS A 624 -36.54 -3.65 -5.16
N ALA A 625 -36.06 -2.81 -4.25
CA ALA A 625 -36.90 -2.23 -3.20
C ALA A 625 -38.08 -1.46 -3.83
N GLY A 626 -39.28 -1.65 -3.29
CA GLY A 626 -40.52 -1.05 -3.80
C GLY A 626 -41.29 -1.89 -4.83
N ASP A 627 -40.65 -2.87 -5.48
CA ASP A 627 -41.36 -3.77 -6.40
C ASP A 627 -42.39 -4.61 -5.63
N TYR A 628 -43.57 -4.83 -6.21
CA TYR A 628 -44.50 -5.83 -5.69
C TYR A 628 -43.98 -7.22 -6.04
N GLY A 629 -43.56 -7.96 -5.01
CA GLY A 629 -43.02 -9.30 -5.18
C GLY A 629 -44.01 -10.40 -4.85
N ASP A 630 -43.97 -11.48 -5.62
CA ASP A 630 -44.77 -12.71 -5.43
C ASP A 630 -43.91 -13.97 -5.35
N CYS A 631 -42.58 -13.84 -5.40
CA CYS A 631 -41.65 -14.98 -5.44
C CYS A 631 -40.85 -15.13 -4.14
N PHE A 632 -40.63 -16.39 -3.75
CA PHE A 632 -39.63 -16.83 -2.79
C PHE A 632 -38.42 -17.37 -3.56
N TYR A 633 -37.23 -17.14 -3.03
CA TYR A 633 -35.98 -17.51 -3.70
C TYR A 633 -35.08 -18.29 -2.75
N VAL A 634 -34.44 -19.33 -3.25
CA VAL A 634 -33.38 -20.09 -2.57
C VAL A 634 -32.13 -20.01 -3.41
N ILE A 635 -31.02 -19.59 -2.80
CA ILE A 635 -29.72 -19.51 -3.47
C ILE A 635 -29.14 -20.92 -3.50
N VAL A 636 -28.95 -21.48 -4.70
CA VAL A 636 -28.34 -22.81 -4.85
C VAL A 636 -26.82 -22.67 -4.90
N ARG A 637 -26.34 -21.72 -5.71
CA ARG A 637 -24.92 -21.38 -5.87
C ARG A 637 -24.79 -19.88 -6.08
N GLY A 638 -23.81 -19.25 -5.46
CA GLY A 638 -23.45 -17.84 -5.62
C GLY A 638 -23.78 -16.95 -4.41
N GLN A 639 -23.39 -15.69 -4.50
CA GLN A 639 -23.61 -14.70 -3.45
C GLN A 639 -24.52 -13.58 -3.95
N VAL A 640 -25.39 -13.08 -3.07
CA VAL A 640 -26.22 -11.91 -3.35
C VAL A 640 -26.08 -10.88 -2.22
N VAL A 641 -26.03 -9.60 -2.57
CA VAL A 641 -25.99 -8.49 -1.61
C VAL A 641 -27.41 -7.98 -1.41
N VAL A 642 -27.78 -7.77 -0.15
CA VAL A 642 -29.01 -7.12 0.26
C VAL A 642 -28.69 -5.67 0.61
N SER A 643 -29.33 -4.73 -0.10
CA SER A 643 -29.15 -3.30 0.08
C SER A 643 -30.47 -2.62 0.42
N VAL A 644 -30.42 -1.66 1.34
CA VAL A 644 -31.58 -0.84 1.72
C VAL A 644 -31.32 0.61 1.29
N MET A 645 -32.35 1.26 0.77
CA MET A 645 -32.33 2.70 0.47
C MET A 645 -32.43 3.50 1.77
N LEU A 646 -31.43 4.34 2.03
CA LEU A 646 -31.48 5.32 3.12
C LEU A 646 -32.37 6.50 2.73
N GLU A 647 -32.86 7.26 3.72
CA GLU A 647 -33.60 8.51 3.49
C GLU A 647 -32.80 9.53 2.67
N SER A 648 -31.47 9.43 2.68
CA SER A 648 -30.56 10.24 1.86
C SER A 648 -30.50 9.85 0.37
N GLY A 649 -31.21 8.79 -0.04
CA GLY A 649 -31.22 8.28 -1.42
C GLY A 649 -30.01 7.41 -1.78
N LEU A 650 -29.13 7.10 -0.82
CA LEU A 650 -27.98 6.20 -1.00
C LEU A 650 -28.38 4.75 -0.64
N GLU A 651 -28.02 3.79 -1.50
CA GLU A 651 -28.12 2.36 -1.19
C GLU A 651 -26.99 1.94 -0.24
N LYS A 652 -27.33 1.40 0.93
CA LYS A 652 -26.38 0.81 1.87
C LYS A 652 -26.53 -0.70 1.85
N ALA A 653 -25.43 -1.42 1.60
CA ALA A 653 -25.39 -2.87 1.76
C ALA A 653 -25.57 -3.22 3.24
N VAL A 654 -26.56 -4.06 3.55
CA VAL A 654 -26.94 -4.44 4.92
C VAL A 654 -26.50 -5.87 5.24
N SER A 655 -26.53 -6.77 4.25
CA SER A 655 -26.06 -8.14 4.41
C SER A 655 -25.66 -8.76 3.06
N VAL A 656 -24.94 -9.88 3.14
CA VAL A 656 -24.66 -10.76 1.99
C VAL A 656 -25.27 -12.11 2.32
N LEU A 657 -26.03 -12.67 1.38
CA LEU A 657 -26.59 -14.02 1.46
C LEU A 657 -25.76 -14.94 0.56
N GLU A 658 -25.55 -16.16 1.01
CA GLU A 658 -24.65 -17.15 0.40
C GLU A 658 -25.41 -18.44 0.02
N ASP A 659 -24.69 -19.45 -0.48
CA ASP A 659 -25.24 -20.75 -0.83
C ASP A 659 -26.16 -21.31 0.28
N GLY A 660 -27.36 -21.68 -0.12
CA GLY A 660 -28.39 -22.23 0.75
C GLY A 660 -29.23 -21.21 1.51
N ASP A 661 -28.86 -19.92 1.52
CA ASP A 661 -29.74 -18.86 2.03
C ASP A 661 -30.97 -18.70 1.15
N TYR A 662 -32.03 -18.17 1.74
CA TYR A 662 -33.28 -17.91 1.04
C TYR A 662 -33.83 -16.54 1.43
N PHE A 663 -34.67 -15.98 0.56
CA PHE A 663 -35.31 -14.68 0.79
C PHE A 663 -36.68 -14.61 0.12
N GLY A 664 -37.49 -13.64 0.57
CA GLY A 664 -38.84 -13.43 0.03
C GLY A 664 -39.97 -14.18 0.74
N GLU A 665 -39.73 -14.71 1.94
CA GLU A 665 -40.76 -15.40 2.76
C GLU A 665 -42.05 -14.57 2.91
N ILE A 666 -41.91 -13.27 3.19
CA ILE A 666 -43.05 -12.38 3.44
C ILE A 666 -43.90 -12.20 2.17
N ALA A 667 -43.26 -12.09 1.01
CA ALA A 667 -43.91 -11.91 -0.28
C ALA A 667 -44.73 -13.14 -0.71
N LEU A 668 -44.31 -14.33 -0.26
CA LEU A 668 -45.01 -15.59 -0.53
C LEU A 668 -46.33 -15.69 0.25
N LEU A 669 -46.41 -15.09 1.44
CA LEU A 669 -47.61 -15.12 2.30
C LEU A 669 -48.51 -13.89 2.11
N LYS A 670 -47.94 -12.71 1.81
CA LYS A 670 -48.68 -11.44 1.64
C LYS A 670 -48.17 -10.65 0.44
N SER A 671 -49.08 -9.97 -0.25
CA SER A 671 -48.74 -9.08 -1.38
C SER A 671 -48.27 -7.75 -0.81
N VAL A 672 -47.00 -7.67 -0.44
CA VAL A 672 -46.37 -6.45 0.08
C VAL A 672 -45.21 -6.02 -0.81
N PRO A 673 -44.92 -4.71 -0.90
CA PRO A 673 -43.75 -4.23 -1.62
C PRO A 673 -42.47 -4.75 -0.97
N ARG A 674 -41.44 -5.01 -1.78
CA ARG A 674 -40.12 -5.48 -1.34
C ARG A 674 -39.44 -4.39 -0.53
N THR A 675 -38.87 -4.75 0.61
CA THR A 675 -38.24 -3.82 1.55
C THR A 675 -36.77 -3.52 1.24
N ALA A 676 -36.13 -4.35 0.41
CA ALA A 676 -34.72 -4.24 0.07
C ALA A 676 -34.47 -4.61 -1.40
N THR A 677 -33.41 -4.04 -1.96
CA THR A 677 -32.85 -4.41 -3.26
C THR A 677 -31.90 -5.59 -3.06
N ILE A 678 -32.01 -6.64 -3.86
CA ILE A 678 -31.12 -7.80 -3.83
C ILE A 678 -30.42 -7.91 -5.18
N ARG A 679 -29.08 -7.93 -5.16
CA ARG A 679 -28.23 -7.95 -6.35
C ARG A 679 -27.24 -9.10 -6.30
N ALA A 680 -27.04 -9.78 -7.42
CA ALA A 680 -26.02 -10.82 -7.54
C ALA A 680 -24.60 -10.23 -7.41
N LYS A 681 -23.81 -10.76 -6.48
CA LYS A 681 -22.41 -10.36 -6.25
C LYS A 681 -21.43 -11.24 -7.06
N SER A 682 -21.82 -12.47 -7.29
CA SER A 682 -21.16 -13.45 -8.18
C SER A 682 -22.19 -13.98 -9.17
N PRO A 683 -21.79 -14.72 -10.23
CA PRO A 683 -22.74 -15.52 -10.99
C PRO A 683 -23.49 -16.45 -10.02
N SER A 684 -24.83 -16.38 -10.05
CA SER A 684 -25.69 -16.99 -9.05
C SER A 684 -26.82 -17.81 -9.68
N LEU A 685 -26.93 -19.07 -9.29
CA LEU A 685 -28.02 -19.99 -9.63
C LEU A 685 -29.01 -20.03 -8.47
N ILE A 686 -30.26 -19.65 -8.73
CA ILE A 686 -31.29 -19.44 -7.72
C ILE A 686 -32.54 -20.24 -8.10
N LEU A 687 -33.23 -20.82 -7.13
CA LEU A 687 -34.53 -21.43 -7.31
C LEU A 687 -35.63 -20.45 -6.88
N SER A 688 -36.54 -20.15 -7.79
CA SER A 688 -37.71 -19.30 -7.52
C SER A 688 -38.98 -20.14 -7.37
N LEU A 689 -39.81 -19.76 -6.40
CA LEU A 689 -41.14 -20.31 -6.17
C LEU A 689 -42.15 -19.16 -6.18
N LYS A 690 -43.10 -19.23 -7.10
CA LYS A 690 -44.20 -18.25 -7.18
C LYS A 690 -45.26 -18.51 -6.12
N ARG A 691 -45.83 -17.43 -5.60
CA ARG A 691 -46.91 -17.44 -4.63
C ARG A 691 -48.12 -18.22 -5.13
N ASP A 692 -48.53 -18.06 -6.39
CA ASP A 692 -49.71 -18.77 -6.91
C ASP A 692 -49.57 -20.29 -6.77
N HIS A 693 -48.37 -20.82 -6.99
CA HIS A 693 -48.07 -22.24 -6.80
C HIS A 693 -48.07 -22.64 -5.32
N PHE A 694 -47.53 -21.78 -4.45
CA PHE A 694 -47.55 -22.02 -3.02
C PHE A 694 -48.98 -21.97 -2.44
N ASP A 695 -49.80 -21.02 -2.90
CA ASP A 695 -51.21 -20.88 -2.52
C ASP A 695 -52.05 -22.08 -2.99
N GLN A 696 -51.71 -22.69 -4.14
CA GLN A 696 -52.32 -23.94 -4.61
C GLN A 696 -52.06 -25.09 -3.63
N ILE A 697 -50.83 -25.24 -3.14
CA ILE A 697 -50.49 -26.26 -2.13
C ILE A 697 -51.21 -25.97 -0.80
N LEU A 698 -51.14 -24.73 -0.31
CA LEU A 698 -51.77 -24.32 0.94
C LEU A 698 -53.30 -24.39 0.92
N SER A 699 -53.93 -24.31 -0.26
CA SER A 699 -55.39 -24.50 -0.39
C SER A 699 -55.86 -25.88 0.07
N LYS A 700 -54.96 -26.88 0.04
CA LYS A 700 -55.21 -28.26 0.49
C LYS A 700 -55.13 -28.40 2.02
N ALA A 701 -54.54 -27.42 2.72
CA ALA A 701 -54.42 -27.38 4.18
C ALA A 701 -54.81 -25.99 4.77
N PRO A 702 -56.11 -25.64 4.81
CA PRO A 702 -56.57 -24.29 5.18
C PRO A 702 -56.24 -23.87 6.63
N SER A 703 -56.15 -24.84 7.55
CA SER A 703 -55.74 -24.62 8.95
C SER A 703 -54.29 -24.15 9.04
N LEU A 704 -53.39 -24.80 8.30
CA LEU A 704 -51.97 -24.46 8.25
C LEU A 704 -51.74 -23.08 7.62
N LYS A 705 -52.49 -22.75 6.57
CA LYS A 705 -52.46 -21.41 5.94
C LYS A 705 -52.79 -20.29 6.93
N ARG A 706 -53.79 -20.50 7.80
CA ARG A 706 -54.14 -19.52 8.85
C ARG A 706 -53.04 -19.39 9.89
N GLU A 707 -52.53 -20.51 10.39
CA GLU A 707 -51.47 -20.54 11.40
C GLU A 707 -50.19 -19.83 10.91
N MET A 708 -49.75 -20.12 9.68
CA MET A 708 -48.57 -19.47 9.08
C MET A 708 -48.78 -17.96 8.85
N SER A 709 -50.00 -17.55 8.53
CA SER A 709 -50.34 -16.13 8.33
C SER A 709 -50.35 -15.37 9.66
N GLU A 710 -50.85 -15.97 10.73
CA GLU A 710 -50.86 -15.41 12.09
C GLU A 710 -49.45 -15.33 12.69
N GLU A 711 -48.65 -16.38 12.56
CA GLU A 711 -47.25 -16.42 13.01
C GLU A 711 -46.40 -15.33 12.32
N MET A 712 -46.65 -15.10 11.02
CA MET A 712 -45.98 -14.05 10.25
C MET A 712 -46.46 -12.64 10.64
N GLU A 713 -47.73 -12.43 11.01
CA GLU A 713 -48.19 -11.14 11.53
C GLU A 713 -47.52 -10.74 12.84
N ILE A 714 -47.29 -11.72 13.71
CA ILE A 714 -46.55 -11.51 14.95
C ILE A 714 -45.10 -11.10 14.64
N ARG A 715 -44.43 -11.80 13.71
CA ARG A 715 -43.07 -11.47 13.25
C ARG A 715 -42.98 -10.10 12.59
N LEU A 716 -43.93 -9.73 11.73
CA LEU A 716 -43.98 -8.42 11.08
C LEU A 716 -44.15 -7.28 12.10
N LYS A 717 -44.98 -7.49 13.14
CA LYS A 717 -45.12 -6.52 14.25
C LYS A 717 -43.82 -6.40 15.05
N GLN A 718 -43.11 -7.51 15.29
CA GLN A 718 -41.79 -7.48 15.94
C GLN A 718 -40.75 -6.74 15.10
N LEU A 719 -40.66 -7.03 13.80
CA LEU A 719 -39.74 -6.35 12.88
C LEU A 719 -40.04 -4.85 12.72
N ALA A 720 -41.32 -4.46 12.75
CA ALA A 720 -41.73 -3.05 12.76
C ALA A 720 -41.32 -2.33 14.06
N CYS A 721 -41.28 -3.03 15.20
CA CYS A 721 -40.77 -2.48 16.46
C CYS A 721 -39.23 -2.40 16.51
N PHE A 722 -38.49 -3.32 15.86
CA PHE A 722 -37.03 -3.24 15.78
C PHE A 722 -36.54 -2.21 14.75
N GLY A 723 -37.36 -1.88 13.75
CA GLY A 723 -37.03 -0.89 12.72
C GLY A 723 -36.81 0.53 13.25
N SER A 724 -37.29 0.89 14.44
CA SER A 724 -37.05 2.22 15.04
C SER A 724 -35.70 2.36 15.73
N ASP A 725 -35.07 1.26 16.15
CA ASP A 725 -33.79 1.30 16.87
C ASP A 725 -32.57 1.21 15.93
N PHE A 726 -32.77 0.79 14.68
CA PHE A 726 -31.70 0.74 13.67
C PHE A 726 -31.34 2.11 13.05
N TYR A 727 -32.18 3.14 13.23
CA TYR A 727 -31.93 4.50 12.74
C TYR A 727 -31.17 5.39 13.72
N SER A 728 -30.79 4.87 14.90
CA SER A 728 -30.14 5.65 15.97
C SER A 728 -28.72 5.21 16.34
N SER A 729 -28.04 4.39 15.51
CA SER A 729 -26.63 4.01 15.72
C SER A 729 -25.72 4.21 14.50
#